data_AF-A0A094DNP8-F1
#
_entry.id   AF-A0A094DNP8-F1
#
_cell.length_a   1.000
_cell.length_b   1.000
_cell.length_c   1.000
_cell.angle_alpha   90.00
_cell.angle_beta   90.00
_cell.angle_gamma   90.00
#
_symmetry.space_group_name_H-M   'P 1'
#
loop_
_entity.id
_entity.type
_entity.pdbx_description
1 polymer ?
#
loop_
_entity_poly.entity_id
_entity_poly.type
_entity_poly.pdbx_seq_one_letter_code
_entity_poly.pdbx_strand_id
1 'polypeptide(L)'
;MEVSRPLQRSVVVIGAGAQGRRLAYMWSSRGSPVYLVDLEERQQQEALLYIQQLRAKSTNDGTNWGEIMATTPNSLESLLKDAWLAVECVPENLALKRKIIMQLDKFAPEGTIIASNSSSYGISEILDGVNLRHSKRALSAHCYWPPETTAIEIMGHDETDPSFIVLLLEQCKAHGFSPFHVKQSSIGYIYNRIWAAIKRETLLALSEGVGSPQEIDAIFKDVLKTPKGPCELMDIVGLDVVLDIENHYADSRTGIPPEPREHRASLLQKRHVQCLRGRSATGLAACTRCANRNRRCSFEWMERAAVSSNNRTLISNRTDHRPSPPTDSSPIQVVEVSLIPRQQNSMLGSPSERSRAEEDASDDHWYGSPTPSTPAPVLNTDIADWLFTMYEDVFESVFGSWLGNYSCPFVFGEHRHLENSSNERTPIALSISISSLCRQFDQWMKDLEAQENDVASDQAPTQAEVKKERQIDHCLNQAIQAFSARWLPLTFESPLHKAAQTELIESLWRGLRKDLIKIINRPCYRSMLCLFLFAMVPIPAGISEEEEDNGIPAQFCVQAALQHVQHLRARQRSLEFNGSKVCPISDRVAIMTSLDQFQINFMSMESIIYWAALTYDTSSSLTFNTKSLLSSGLLGWESESSWRLVKTCTDIFHNQTEDWRLRGVIVTEENANRIIAAASAWKLRVWKVAAVLKEALREGHEDDAVHRVYTSAVDAIKQFNVTYRPLLVACERRIQFLSQHTKLRWYEVMLHYHLCILIMIDAIETARRTDILDGLIITRSEAEGSTMNCLVFGLNNHFIIPQRKGETEDTFVTVPLLAIDPYPHHVVAAVRLLWLGTERDYETGKLDLGTLENLQSILLQTLDLLPQTSKSVQNAKEQARLSVLRKDNSVPEL
;
A
#
# COMPACT_ATOMS: atom_id res chain seq x y z
N MET A 1 -2.50 30.40 -52.24
CA MET A 1 -2.49 31.43 -51.17
C MET A 1 -3.79 31.27 -50.39
N GLU A 2 -3.81 31.40 -49.07
CA GLU A 2 -2.71 31.71 -48.14
C GLU A 2 -2.25 30.49 -47.33
N VAL A 3 -1.05 30.57 -46.75
CA VAL A 3 -0.57 29.60 -45.74
C VAL A 3 -0.85 30.18 -44.35
N SER A 4 -1.30 29.32 -43.44
CA SER A 4 -1.62 29.62 -42.04
C SER A 4 -0.69 30.64 -41.37
N ARG A 5 -1.21 31.83 -41.04
CA ARG A 5 -0.60 32.67 -40.01
C ARG A 5 -0.87 32.05 -38.64
N PRO A 6 0.13 31.96 -37.73
CA PRO A 6 -0.12 31.51 -36.37
C PRO A 6 -0.98 32.53 -35.62
N LEU A 7 -1.96 32.05 -34.85
CA LEU A 7 -2.71 32.87 -33.91
C LEU A 7 -1.82 33.20 -32.71
N GLN A 8 -1.12 34.35 -32.77
CA GLN A 8 -0.44 34.95 -31.60
C GLN A 8 -1.43 35.44 -30.51
N ARG A 9 -2.74 35.29 -30.76
CA ARG A 9 -3.84 35.60 -29.85
C ARG A 9 -3.85 34.72 -28.61
N SER A 10 -4.46 35.24 -27.55
CA SER A 10 -4.50 34.55 -26.26
C SER A 10 -5.56 33.44 -26.20
N VAL A 11 -5.39 32.55 -25.22
CA VAL A 11 -6.44 31.66 -24.73
C VAL A 11 -6.81 32.09 -23.31
N VAL A 12 -8.11 32.14 -22.99
CA VAL A 12 -8.61 32.48 -21.65
C VAL A 12 -9.31 31.27 -21.05
N VAL A 13 -8.95 30.87 -19.84
CA VAL A 13 -9.54 29.73 -19.12
C VAL A 13 -10.18 30.24 -17.83
N ILE A 14 -11.46 29.97 -17.62
CA ILE A 14 -12.24 30.43 -16.46
C ILE A 14 -12.37 29.29 -15.45
N GLY A 15 -11.70 29.43 -14.31
CA GLY A 15 -11.53 28.41 -13.27
C GLY A 15 -10.10 27.88 -13.23
N ALA A 16 -9.38 28.09 -12.13
CA ALA A 16 -8.02 27.62 -11.88
C ALA A 16 -7.95 26.19 -11.28
N GLY A 17 -9.11 25.62 -10.96
CA GLY A 17 -9.25 24.27 -10.42
C GLY A 17 -8.74 23.14 -11.33
N ALA A 18 -8.95 21.89 -10.91
CA ALA A 18 -8.20 20.72 -11.35
C ALA A 18 -8.03 20.53 -12.87
N GLN A 19 -9.08 20.79 -13.67
CA GLN A 19 -9.00 20.72 -15.15
C GLN A 19 -8.54 22.02 -15.81
N GLY A 20 -8.88 23.19 -15.26
CA GLY A 20 -8.54 24.49 -15.86
C GLY A 20 -7.03 24.71 -15.94
N ARG A 21 -6.29 24.38 -14.87
CA ARG A 21 -4.82 24.41 -14.87
C ARG A 21 -4.18 23.42 -15.85
N ARG A 22 -4.79 22.25 -16.07
CA ARG A 22 -4.36 21.25 -17.06
C ARG A 22 -4.57 21.74 -18.49
N LEU A 23 -5.72 22.35 -18.77
CA LEU A 23 -6.00 22.98 -20.07
C LEU A 23 -5.07 24.16 -20.34
N ALA A 24 -4.78 25.00 -19.33
CA ALA A 24 -3.84 26.11 -19.48
C ALA A 24 -2.41 25.66 -19.80
N TYR A 25 -1.94 24.56 -19.20
CA TYR A 25 -0.69 23.90 -19.59
C TYR A 25 -0.72 23.51 -21.08
N MET A 26 -1.72 22.75 -21.53
CA MET A 26 -1.81 22.27 -22.92
C MET A 26 -1.88 23.42 -23.94
N TRP A 27 -2.73 24.42 -23.72
CA TRP A 27 -2.87 25.57 -24.63
C TRP A 27 -1.62 26.45 -24.69
N SER A 28 -0.74 26.42 -23.70
CA SER A 28 0.52 27.17 -23.72
C SER A 28 1.63 26.54 -24.57
N SER A 29 1.46 25.33 -25.10
CA SER A 29 2.49 24.51 -25.77
C SER A 29 3.06 25.05 -27.11
N ARG A 30 2.56 26.19 -27.61
CA ARG A 30 2.97 26.79 -28.90
C ARG A 30 3.49 28.23 -28.84
N GLY A 31 3.63 28.80 -27.65
CA GLY A 31 4.08 30.17 -27.42
C GLY A 31 2.95 31.20 -27.24
N SER A 32 1.71 30.86 -27.55
CA SER A 32 0.55 31.75 -27.32
C SER A 32 0.33 31.97 -25.81
N PRO A 33 0.03 33.21 -25.37
CA PRO A 33 -0.20 33.51 -23.96
C PRO A 33 -1.53 32.93 -23.48
N VAL A 34 -1.55 32.43 -22.25
CA VAL A 34 -2.77 31.87 -21.62
C VAL A 34 -3.11 32.61 -20.33
N TYR A 35 -4.34 33.07 -20.22
CA TYR A 35 -4.86 33.71 -19.02
C TYR A 35 -5.74 32.75 -18.23
N LEU A 36 -5.41 32.54 -16.95
CA LEU A 36 -6.15 31.67 -16.04
C LEU A 36 -6.91 32.53 -15.02
N VAL A 37 -8.24 32.59 -15.15
CA VAL A 37 -9.08 33.52 -14.40
C VAL A 37 -9.84 32.78 -13.31
N ASP A 38 -9.62 33.14 -12.04
CA ASP A 38 -10.36 32.58 -10.89
C ASP A 38 -10.68 33.67 -9.85
N LEU A 39 -11.67 33.44 -9.00
CA LEU A 39 -12.00 34.31 -7.88
C LEU A 39 -10.98 34.17 -6.73
N GLU A 40 -10.44 32.97 -6.52
CA GLU A 40 -9.55 32.65 -5.40
C GLU A 40 -8.08 32.79 -5.81
N GLU A 41 -7.37 33.77 -5.25
CA GLU A 41 -5.94 33.97 -5.51
C GLU A 41 -5.10 32.75 -5.10
N ARG A 42 -5.50 32.02 -4.04
CA ARG A 42 -4.87 30.76 -3.65
C ARG A 42 -4.91 29.73 -4.78
N GLN A 43 -6.06 29.55 -5.46
CA GLN A 43 -6.17 28.62 -6.58
C GLN A 43 -5.33 29.09 -7.78
N GLN A 44 -5.24 30.40 -8.02
CA GLN A 44 -4.37 30.96 -9.07
C GLN A 44 -2.89 30.60 -8.83
N GLN A 45 -2.39 30.79 -7.60
CA GLN A 45 -1.01 30.48 -7.22
C GLN A 45 -0.73 28.96 -7.26
N GLU A 46 -1.61 28.13 -6.69
CA GLU A 46 -1.51 26.66 -6.73
C GLU A 46 -1.53 26.12 -8.18
N ALA A 47 -2.32 26.73 -9.07
CA ALA A 47 -2.36 26.37 -10.48
C ALA A 47 -1.05 26.69 -11.21
N LEU A 48 -0.47 27.87 -11.00
CA LEU A 48 0.80 28.25 -11.62
C LEU A 48 1.94 27.30 -11.18
N LEU A 49 2.04 26.99 -9.89
CA LEU A 49 3.02 26.03 -9.36
C LEU A 49 2.84 24.63 -9.95
N TYR A 50 1.59 24.14 -10.04
CA TYR A 50 1.28 22.85 -10.66
C TYR A 50 1.67 22.80 -12.15
N ILE A 51 1.44 23.89 -12.88
CA ILE A 51 1.79 23.99 -14.31
C ILE A 51 3.32 24.04 -14.50
N GLN A 52 4.05 24.74 -13.62
CA GLN A 52 5.52 24.72 -13.62
C GLN A 52 6.06 23.29 -13.38
N GLN A 53 5.46 22.54 -12.46
CA GLN A 53 5.82 21.13 -12.21
C GLN A 53 5.51 20.21 -13.41
N LEU A 54 4.45 20.47 -14.18
CA LEU A 54 4.19 19.74 -15.43
C LEU A 54 5.23 20.08 -16.51
N ARG A 55 5.58 21.37 -16.68
CA ARG A 55 6.63 21.79 -17.63
C ARG A 55 7.99 21.18 -17.29
N ALA A 56 8.37 21.14 -16.01
CA ALA A 56 9.63 20.52 -15.56
C ALA A 56 9.69 19.00 -15.77
N LYS A 57 8.55 18.33 -16.05
CA LYS A 57 8.46 16.90 -16.36
C LYS A 57 8.28 16.61 -17.87
N SER A 58 8.22 17.64 -18.71
CA SER A 58 8.01 17.49 -20.15
C SER A 58 9.31 17.15 -20.88
N THR A 59 9.39 15.95 -21.45
CA THR A 59 10.54 15.46 -22.25
C THR A 59 10.51 15.91 -23.73
N ASN A 60 9.63 16.85 -24.10
CA ASN A 60 9.53 17.37 -25.46
C ASN A 60 10.39 18.64 -25.64
N ASP A 61 11.68 18.44 -25.95
CA ASP A 61 12.69 19.51 -26.11
C ASP A 61 12.34 20.58 -27.17
N GLY A 62 11.41 20.29 -28.09
CA GLY A 62 10.92 21.24 -29.10
C GLY A 62 9.73 22.11 -28.68
N THR A 63 9.28 22.08 -27.42
CA THR A 63 8.05 22.77 -27.00
C THR A 63 8.28 24.26 -26.71
N ASN A 64 7.69 25.14 -27.52
CA ASN A 64 7.70 26.57 -27.26
C ASN A 64 6.64 26.93 -26.20
N TRP A 65 7.05 27.17 -24.96
CA TRP A 65 6.13 27.47 -23.87
C TRP A 65 5.73 28.96 -23.83
N GLY A 66 4.45 29.25 -24.08
CA GLY A 66 3.86 30.57 -23.91
C GLY A 66 3.80 31.02 -22.44
N GLU A 67 3.65 32.31 -22.21
CA GLU A 67 3.45 32.85 -20.88
C GLU A 67 2.07 32.44 -20.32
N ILE A 68 2.00 32.16 -19.01
CA ILE A 68 0.74 31.86 -18.32
C ILE A 68 0.59 32.86 -17.18
N MET A 69 -0.47 33.67 -17.25
CA MET A 69 -0.79 34.70 -16.28
C MET A 69 -2.09 34.33 -15.57
N ALA A 70 -2.03 34.13 -14.25
CA ALA A 70 -3.24 33.95 -13.45
C ALA A 70 -3.74 35.31 -12.94
N THR A 71 -5.07 35.49 -12.87
CA THR A 71 -5.67 36.80 -12.56
C THR A 71 -7.13 36.71 -12.08
N THR A 72 -7.66 37.81 -11.56
CA THR A 72 -9.04 37.92 -11.07
C THR A 72 -10.02 38.34 -12.19
N PRO A 73 -11.35 38.09 -12.05
CA PRO A 73 -12.33 38.42 -13.10
C PRO A 73 -12.46 39.91 -13.43
N ASN A 74 -11.88 40.81 -12.63
CA ASN A 74 -11.87 42.26 -12.87
C ASN A 74 -11.22 42.62 -14.21
N SER A 75 -10.26 41.82 -14.70
CA SER A 75 -9.60 42.02 -15.99
C SER A 75 -10.29 41.29 -17.16
N LEU A 76 -11.36 40.54 -16.94
CA LEU A 76 -11.93 39.64 -17.95
C LEU A 76 -12.31 40.35 -19.26
N GLU A 77 -12.84 41.58 -19.20
CA GLU A 77 -13.19 42.34 -20.40
C GLU A 77 -11.96 42.77 -21.23
N SER A 78 -10.83 43.11 -20.60
CA SER A 78 -9.63 43.50 -21.37
C SER A 78 -8.94 42.28 -21.99
N LEU A 79 -8.90 41.15 -21.26
CA LEU A 79 -8.25 39.91 -21.70
C LEU A 79 -8.94 39.26 -22.92
N LEU A 80 -10.27 39.32 -22.98
CA LEU A 80 -11.04 38.71 -24.08
C LEU A 80 -10.92 39.48 -25.40
N LYS A 81 -10.43 40.72 -25.42
CA LYS A 81 -10.36 41.56 -26.64
C LYS A 81 -9.39 41.05 -27.71
N ASP A 82 -8.40 40.24 -27.33
CA ASP A 82 -7.49 39.56 -28.26
C ASP A 82 -7.40 38.03 -28.00
N ALA A 83 -8.44 37.47 -27.39
CA ALA A 83 -8.57 36.02 -27.21
C ALA A 83 -9.18 35.38 -28.46
N TRP A 84 -8.61 34.26 -28.93
CA TRP A 84 -9.25 33.44 -29.98
C TRP A 84 -10.12 32.31 -29.41
N LEU A 85 -9.85 31.89 -28.17
CA LEU A 85 -10.59 30.86 -27.45
C LEU A 85 -10.79 31.27 -25.99
N ALA A 86 -12.02 31.14 -25.49
CA ALA A 86 -12.37 31.21 -24.08
C ALA A 86 -12.98 29.88 -23.63
N VAL A 87 -12.45 29.27 -22.55
CA VAL A 87 -12.88 27.96 -22.04
C VAL A 87 -13.42 28.08 -20.62
N GLU A 88 -14.67 27.70 -20.42
CA GLU A 88 -15.35 27.62 -19.13
C GLU A 88 -15.01 26.29 -18.43
N CYS A 89 -14.43 26.37 -17.24
CA CYS A 89 -13.97 25.26 -16.40
C CYS A 89 -14.37 25.43 -14.91
N VAL A 90 -15.50 26.08 -14.64
CA VAL A 90 -16.05 26.30 -13.30
C VAL A 90 -16.88 25.08 -12.84
N PRO A 91 -17.24 24.96 -11.54
CA PRO A 91 -17.97 23.81 -11.01
C PRO A 91 -19.28 23.47 -11.77
N GLU A 92 -19.72 22.21 -11.67
CA GLU A 92 -20.88 21.64 -12.40
C GLU A 92 -22.23 22.15 -11.87
N ASN A 93 -22.45 23.46 -11.98
CA ASN A 93 -23.70 24.16 -11.67
C ASN A 93 -24.20 24.89 -12.93
N LEU A 94 -25.33 24.43 -13.48
CA LEU A 94 -25.88 24.94 -14.74
C LEU A 94 -26.14 26.46 -14.71
N ALA A 95 -26.65 27.01 -13.61
CA ALA A 95 -26.92 28.44 -13.48
C ALA A 95 -25.63 29.29 -13.45
N LEU A 96 -24.57 28.78 -12.81
CA LEU A 96 -23.25 29.41 -12.84
C LEU A 96 -22.63 29.36 -14.23
N LYS A 97 -22.66 28.21 -14.91
CA LYS A 97 -22.15 28.06 -16.28
C LYS A 97 -22.88 28.98 -17.26
N ARG A 98 -24.22 29.02 -17.19
CA ARG A 98 -25.06 29.99 -17.94
C ARG A 98 -24.58 31.43 -17.74
N LYS A 99 -24.40 31.86 -16.48
CA LYS A 99 -23.89 33.20 -16.15
C LYS A 99 -22.50 33.47 -16.75
N ILE A 100 -21.55 32.53 -16.64
CA ILE A 100 -20.20 32.70 -17.20
C ILE A 100 -20.24 32.79 -18.74
N ILE A 101 -20.96 31.89 -19.42
CA ILE A 101 -21.08 31.89 -20.89
C ILE A 101 -21.70 33.21 -21.40
N MET A 102 -22.72 33.75 -20.70
CA MET A 102 -23.27 35.08 -21.01
C MET A 102 -22.27 36.22 -20.81
N GLN A 103 -21.41 36.15 -19.78
CA GLN A 103 -20.35 37.14 -19.56
C GLN A 103 -19.25 37.05 -20.62
N LEU A 104 -18.85 35.84 -21.02
CA LEU A 104 -17.90 35.61 -22.11
C LEU A 104 -18.44 36.17 -23.44
N ASP A 105 -19.69 35.87 -23.81
CA ASP A 105 -20.27 36.38 -25.05
C ASP A 105 -20.49 37.90 -25.06
N LYS A 106 -20.82 38.49 -23.91
CA LYS A 106 -20.93 39.96 -23.77
C LYS A 106 -19.60 40.65 -24.11
N PHE A 107 -18.49 40.12 -23.62
CA PHE A 107 -17.18 40.78 -23.66
C PHE A 107 -16.29 40.36 -24.85
N ALA A 108 -16.36 39.10 -25.30
CA ALA A 108 -15.47 38.58 -26.33
C ALA A 108 -15.94 38.97 -27.75
N PRO A 109 -15.04 39.43 -28.64
CA PRO A 109 -15.38 39.78 -30.02
C PRO A 109 -15.87 38.56 -30.80
N GLU A 110 -16.67 38.77 -31.86
CA GLU A 110 -17.42 37.73 -32.57
C GLU A 110 -16.59 36.50 -33.02
N GLY A 111 -15.31 36.70 -33.38
CA GLY A 111 -14.41 35.63 -33.79
C GLY A 111 -13.81 34.77 -32.67
N THR A 112 -14.08 35.06 -31.39
CA THR A 112 -13.61 34.26 -30.25
C THR A 112 -14.54 33.06 -30.04
N ILE A 113 -13.99 31.84 -30.08
CA ILE A 113 -14.71 30.61 -29.72
C ILE A 113 -15.01 30.60 -28.23
N ILE A 114 -16.23 30.21 -27.85
CA ILE A 114 -16.64 30.05 -26.45
C ILE A 114 -16.92 28.58 -26.18
N ALA A 115 -16.07 27.94 -25.38
CA ALA A 115 -16.14 26.52 -25.07
C ALA A 115 -16.54 26.26 -23.61
N SER A 116 -17.29 25.19 -23.34
CA SER A 116 -17.44 24.63 -21.99
C SER A 116 -16.77 23.25 -21.89
N ASN A 117 -16.05 23.01 -20.79
CA ASN A 117 -15.47 21.71 -20.43
C ASN A 117 -16.41 20.87 -19.53
N SER A 118 -17.72 21.20 -19.48
CA SER A 118 -18.68 20.43 -18.66
C SER A 118 -18.78 18.97 -19.12
N SER A 119 -18.74 18.08 -18.13
CA SER A 119 -18.89 16.63 -18.26
C SER A 119 -20.35 16.17 -18.19
N SER A 120 -21.18 16.94 -17.49
CA SER A 120 -22.61 16.66 -17.27
C SER A 120 -23.51 17.35 -18.29
N TYR A 121 -23.31 18.65 -18.52
CA TYR A 121 -24.22 19.49 -19.29
C TYR A 121 -23.67 19.70 -20.71
N GLY A 122 -24.42 19.28 -21.73
CA GLY A 122 -24.07 19.56 -23.12
C GLY A 122 -24.27 21.04 -23.47
N ILE A 123 -23.53 21.58 -24.45
CA ILE A 123 -23.64 23.01 -24.80
C ILE A 123 -25.08 23.47 -25.08
N SER A 124 -25.91 22.67 -25.77
CA SER A 124 -27.32 23.01 -26.01
C SER A 124 -28.14 23.16 -24.71
N GLU A 125 -27.83 22.39 -23.67
CA GLU A 125 -28.47 22.51 -22.35
C GLU A 125 -27.93 23.71 -21.56
N ILE A 126 -26.65 24.04 -21.72
CA ILE A 126 -26.09 25.28 -21.18
C ILE A 126 -26.74 26.50 -21.86
N LEU A 127 -27.00 26.46 -23.16
CA LEU A 127 -27.63 27.57 -23.90
C LEU A 127 -29.16 27.64 -23.79
N ASP A 128 -29.83 26.58 -23.32
CA ASP A 128 -31.28 26.60 -23.09
C ASP A 128 -31.70 27.77 -22.18
N GLY A 129 -32.72 28.53 -22.61
CA GLY A 129 -33.17 29.75 -21.94
C GLY A 129 -32.16 30.91 -21.93
N VAL A 130 -31.04 30.84 -22.66
CA VAL A 130 -29.98 31.87 -22.70
C VAL A 130 -29.84 32.49 -24.08
N ASN A 131 -30.11 33.78 -24.19
CA ASN A 131 -29.87 34.55 -25.41
C ASN A 131 -28.42 35.07 -25.45
N LEU A 132 -27.64 34.60 -26.42
CA LEU A 132 -26.31 35.13 -26.74
C LEU A 132 -26.37 36.08 -27.95
N ARG A 133 -25.42 37.02 -28.02
CA ARG A 133 -25.23 37.92 -29.16
C ARG A 133 -24.73 37.18 -30.40
N HIS A 134 -23.85 36.21 -30.21
CA HIS A 134 -23.21 35.44 -31.28
C HIS A 134 -23.20 33.93 -30.94
N SER A 135 -24.38 33.31 -30.86
CA SER A 135 -24.58 31.89 -30.48
C SER A 135 -23.72 30.90 -31.27
N LYS A 136 -23.44 31.19 -32.53
CA LYS A 136 -22.74 30.31 -33.49
C LYS A 136 -21.31 29.91 -33.10
N ARG A 137 -20.66 30.66 -32.20
CA ARG A 137 -19.28 30.38 -31.72
C ARG A 137 -19.22 29.54 -30.45
N ALA A 138 -20.38 29.15 -29.91
CA ALA A 138 -20.49 28.39 -28.67
C ALA A 138 -20.45 26.88 -28.95
N LEU A 139 -19.66 26.13 -28.16
CA LEU A 139 -19.52 24.67 -28.27
C LEU A 139 -19.11 24.01 -26.92
N SER A 140 -19.19 22.68 -26.83
CA SER A 140 -18.51 21.90 -25.80
C SER A 140 -17.10 21.50 -26.26
N ALA A 141 -16.15 21.45 -25.33
CA ALA A 141 -14.79 20.92 -25.53
C ALA A 141 -14.35 20.19 -24.24
N HIS A 142 -14.83 18.94 -24.07
CA HIS A 142 -14.70 18.16 -22.85
C HIS A 142 -13.44 17.28 -22.83
N CYS A 143 -12.58 17.40 -21.82
CA CYS A 143 -11.29 16.71 -21.73
C CYS A 143 -11.16 15.73 -20.55
N TYR A 144 -10.30 14.72 -20.71
CA TYR A 144 -10.20 13.56 -19.81
C TYR A 144 -8.91 13.51 -18.98
N TRP A 145 -8.46 14.64 -18.39
CA TRP A 145 -7.20 14.78 -17.63
C TRP A 145 -5.91 14.83 -18.49
N PRO A 146 -5.72 15.87 -19.33
CA PRO A 146 -4.47 16.07 -20.05
C PRO A 146 -3.35 16.62 -19.13
N PRO A 147 -2.05 16.41 -19.42
CA PRO A 147 -1.51 15.65 -20.55
C PRO A 147 -1.63 14.13 -20.44
N GLU A 148 -1.82 13.54 -19.25
CA GLU A 148 -1.83 12.08 -19.04
C GLU A 148 -2.84 11.34 -19.92
N THR A 149 -3.98 11.97 -20.23
CA THR A 149 -4.90 11.54 -21.29
C THR A 149 -5.23 12.76 -22.15
N THR A 150 -4.71 12.79 -23.37
CA THR A 150 -4.83 13.93 -24.31
C THR A 150 -6.19 14.03 -25.00
N ALA A 151 -7.11 13.09 -24.76
CA ALA A 151 -8.41 13.04 -25.40
C ALA A 151 -9.29 14.26 -25.06
N ILE A 152 -9.89 14.85 -26.10
CA ILE A 152 -10.87 15.94 -25.97
C ILE A 152 -12.03 15.73 -26.96
N GLU A 153 -13.27 15.88 -26.48
CA GLU A 153 -14.50 15.70 -27.27
C GLU A 153 -15.12 17.08 -27.57
N ILE A 154 -15.27 17.39 -28.87
CA ILE A 154 -15.81 18.68 -29.34
C ILE A 154 -17.19 18.45 -29.95
N MET A 155 -18.18 19.21 -29.47
CA MET A 155 -19.60 19.09 -29.84
C MET A 155 -20.23 20.47 -30.01
N GLY A 156 -20.90 20.72 -31.14
CA GLY A 156 -21.71 21.92 -31.36
C GLY A 156 -23.15 21.77 -30.82
N HIS A 157 -23.88 22.88 -30.85
CA HIS A 157 -25.34 22.90 -30.89
C HIS A 157 -25.83 23.17 -32.32
N ASP A 158 -27.14 23.20 -32.54
CA ASP A 158 -27.74 23.21 -33.88
C ASP A 158 -27.45 24.48 -34.70
N GLU A 159 -27.03 25.59 -34.07
CA GLU A 159 -26.57 26.80 -34.77
C GLU A 159 -25.04 26.99 -34.79
N THR A 160 -24.25 26.11 -34.16
CA THR A 160 -22.78 26.26 -34.13
C THR A 160 -22.22 26.26 -35.55
N ASP A 161 -21.43 27.28 -35.90
CA ASP A 161 -20.80 27.34 -37.23
C ASP A 161 -19.75 26.22 -37.36
N PRO A 162 -19.87 25.31 -38.35
CA PRO A 162 -18.93 24.20 -38.50
C PRO A 162 -17.47 24.64 -38.67
N SER A 163 -17.20 25.86 -39.13
CA SER A 163 -15.84 26.39 -39.26
C SER A 163 -15.14 26.56 -37.90
N PHE A 164 -15.85 26.92 -36.83
CA PHE A 164 -15.28 26.98 -35.48
C PHE A 164 -14.96 25.58 -34.94
N ILE A 165 -15.78 24.58 -35.26
CA ILE A 165 -15.50 23.18 -34.91
C ILE A 165 -14.25 22.69 -35.65
N VAL A 166 -14.14 22.93 -36.96
CA VAL A 166 -12.94 22.57 -37.74
C VAL A 166 -11.70 23.26 -37.20
N LEU A 167 -11.75 24.58 -36.95
CA LEU A 167 -10.64 25.34 -36.38
C LEU A 167 -10.21 24.78 -35.01
N LEU A 168 -11.15 24.48 -34.11
CA LEU A 168 -10.81 23.95 -32.79
C LEU A 168 -10.23 22.51 -32.87
N LEU A 169 -10.75 21.66 -33.77
CA LEU A 169 -10.17 20.33 -34.04
C LEU A 169 -8.71 20.44 -34.53
N GLU A 170 -8.39 21.43 -35.36
CA GLU A 170 -7.03 21.67 -35.84
C GLU A 170 -6.12 22.24 -34.74
N GLN A 171 -6.56 23.25 -33.99
CA GLN A 171 -5.77 23.82 -32.90
C GLN A 171 -5.55 22.79 -31.78
N CYS A 172 -6.55 21.97 -31.43
CA CYS A 172 -6.38 20.89 -30.46
C CYS A 172 -5.24 19.94 -30.87
N LYS A 173 -5.19 19.48 -32.13
CA LYS A 173 -4.07 18.66 -32.64
C LYS A 173 -2.73 19.41 -32.55
N ALA A 174 -2.70 20.68 -32.95
CA ALA A 174 -1.48 21.48 -32.91
C ALA A 174 -0.94 21.70 -31.49
N HIS A 175 -1.82 21.71 -30.48
CA HIS A 175 -1.50 21.85 -29.05
C HIS A 175 -1.35 20.51 -28.30
N GLY A 176 -1.27 19.38 -29.01
CA GLY A 176 -0.98 18.06 -28.43
C GLY A 176 -2.19 17.31 -27.84
N PHE A 177 -3.42 17.79 -28.05
CA PHE A 177 -4.62 17.01 -27.77
C PHE A 177 -4.88 15.94 -28.85
N SER A 178 -5.67 14.93 -28.52
CA SER A 178 -6.29 13.99 -29.45
C SER A 178 -7.79 14.30 -29.55
N PRO A 179 -8.24 15.12 -30.53
CA PRO A 179 -9.60 15.62 -30.55
C PRO A 179 -10.57 14.76 -31.39
N PHE A 180 -11.75 14.52 -30.83
CA PHE A 180 -12.83 13.75 -31.42
C PHE A 180 -14.05 14.65 -31.67
N HIS A 181 -14.59 14.62 -32.90
CA HIS A 181 -15.79 15.39 -33.26
C HIS A 181 -17.06 14.59 -32.95
N VAL A 182 -17.81 15.04 -31.96
CA VAL A 182 -19.14 14.55 -31.59
C VAL A 182 -20.16 15.14 -32.57
N LYS A 183 -20.49 14.40 -33.63
CA LYS A 183 -21.23 14.90 -34.82
C LYS A 183 -22.70 15.32 -34.58
N GLN A 184 -23.28 14.97 -33.44
CA GLN A 184 -24.67 15.28 -33.06
C GLN A 184 -24.75 15.44 -31.55
N SER A 185 -25.75 16.19 -31.06
CA SER A 185 -25.98 16.38 -29.62
C SER A 185 -26.06 15.03 -28.88
N SER A 186 -25.19 14.84 -27.88
CA SER A 186 -25.08 13.60 -27.14
C SER A 186 -24.72 13.86 -25.68
N ILE A 187 -25.66 13.57 -24.79
CA ILE A 187 -25.44 13.56 -23.33
C ILE A 187 -24.35 12.53 -23.02
N GLY A 188 -23.25 12.95 -22.39
CA GLY A 188 -22.06 12.10 -22.20
C GLY A 188 -21.24 11.87 -23.48
N TYR A 189 -21.37 12.74 -24.49
CA TYR A 189 -20.53 12.76 -25.70
C TYR A 189 -20.45 11.40 -26.42
N ILE A 190 -19.27 10.91 -26.79
CA ILE A 190 -19.04 9.57 -27.35
C ILE A 190 -18.57 8.62 -26.23
N TYR A 191 -17.47 8.95 -25.54
CA TYR A 191 -16.84 8.02 -24.60
C TYR A 191 -17.72 7.75 -23.38
N ASN A 192 -18.13 8.78 -22.63
CA ASN A 192 -18.97 8.59 -21.43
C ASN A 192 -20.33 7.94 -21.77
N ARG A 193 -20.86 8.15 -22.98
CA ARG A 193 -22.06 7.49 -23.50
C ARG A 193 -21.88 5.99 -23.76
N ILE A 194 -20.77 5.59 -24.38
CA ILE A 194 -20.46 4.16 -24.59
C ILE A 194 -20.16 3.51 -23.24
N TRP A 195 -19.41 4.20 -22.37
CA TRP A 195 -19.10 3.75 -21.02
C TRP A 195 -20.37 3.54 -20.16
N ALA A 196 -21.40 4.39 -20.30
CA ALA A 196 -22.72 4.16 -19.69
C ALA A 196 -23.38 2.85 -20.13
N ALA A 197 -23.24 2.45 -21.40
CA ALA A 197 -23.75 1.16 -21.87
C ALA A 197 -22.96 -0.01 -21.28
N ILE A 198 -21.62 0.04 -21.33
CA ILE A 198 -20.75 -1.01 -20.78
C ILE A 198 -20.99 -1.21 -19.27
N LYS A 199 -21.08 -0.12 -18.50
CA LYS A 199 -21.43 -0.17 -17.07
C LYS A 199 -22.78 -0.83 -16.83
N ARG A 200 -23.82 -0.46 -17.59
CA ARG A 200 -25.16 -1.04 -17.44
C ARG A 200 -25.18 -2.54 -17.72
N GLU A 201 -24.51 -2.97 -18.78
CA GLU A 201 -24.44 -4.39 -19.16
C GLU A 201 -23.63 -5.22 -18.14
N THR A 202 -22.53 -4.65 -17.64
CA THR A 202 -21.75 -5.23 -16.54
C THR A 202 -22.63 -5.50 -15.31
N LEU A 203 -23.52 -4.57 -14.96
CA LEU A 203 -24.44 -4.70 -13.84
C LEU A 203 -25.56 -5.71 -14.10
N LEU A 204 -25.98 -5.91 -15.35
CA LEU A 204 -26.95 -6.96 -15.74
C LEU A 204 -26.32 -8.36 -15.62
N ALA A 205 -25.12 -8.56 -16.16
CA ALA A 205 -24.38 -9.82 -16.04
C ALA A 205 -24.11 -10.19 -14.56
N LEU A 206 -23.77 -9.19 -13.72
CA LEU A 206 -23.68 -9.34 -12.26
C LEU A 206 -25.03 -9.65 -11.60
N SER A 207 -26.15 -9.21 -12.18
CA SER A 207 -27.49 -9.43 -11.65
C SER A 207 -28.05 -10.82 -11.92
N GLU A 208 -27.75 -11.34 -13.10
CA GLU A 208 -28.15 -12.66 -13.59
C GLU A 208 -27.21 -13.76 -13.07
N GLY A 209 -26.06 -13.39 -12.49
CA GLY A 209 -25.07 -14.31 -11.96
C GLY A 209 -24.17 -14.94 -13.03
N VAL A 210 -24.04 -14.28 -14.20
CA VAL A 210 -23.25 -14.75 -15.36
C VAL A 210 -21.75 -14.80 -15.05
N GLY A 211 -21.28 -14.00 -14.10
CA GLY A 211 -19.92 -14.08 -13.55
C GLY A 211 -19.77 -13.16 -12.33
N SER A 212 -18.73 -13.38 -11.53
CA SER A 212 -18.33 -12.47 -10.45
C SER A 212 -17.70 -11.18 -10.99
N PRO A 213 -17.58 -10.10 -10.18
CA PRO A 213 -16.86 -8.89 -10.56
C PRO A 213 -15.42 -9.18 -11.01
N GLN A 214 -14.76 -10.16 -10.37
CA GLN A 214 -13.40 -10.56 -10.67
C GLN A 214 -13.28 -11.27 -12.03
N GLU A 215 -14.23 -12.15 -12.36
CA GLU A 215 -14.25 -12.86 -13.65
C GLU A 215 -14.61 -11.92 -14.81
N ILE A 216 -15.59 -11.03 -14.61
CA ILE A 216 -15.97 -10.02 -15.61
C ILE A 216 -14.81 -9.05 -15.86
N ASP A 217 -14.08 -8.63 -14.81
CA ASP A 217 -12.90 -7.79 -14.98
C ASP A 217 -11.72 -8.53 -15.61
N ALA A 218 -11.51 -9.80 -15.28
CA ALA A 218 -10.48 -10.63 -15.89
C ALA A 218 -10.72 -10.82 -17.40
N ILE A 219 -11.94 -11.16 -17.82
CA ILE A 219 -12.25 -11.37 -19.24
C ILE A 219 -12.25 -10.05 -20.04
N PHE A 220 -12.65 -8.92 -19.44
CA PHE A 220 -12.48 -7.60 -20.09
C PHE A 220 -11.00 -7.24 -20.28
N LYS A 221 -10.17 -7.43 -19.25
CA LYS A 221 -8.71 -7.22 -19.34
C LYS A 221 -8.08 -8.12 -20.40
N ASP A 222 -8.47 -9.39 -20.47
CA ASP A 222 -7.88 -10.32 -21.43
C ASP A 222 -8.34 -10.08 -22.87
N VAL A 223 -9.65 -9.89 -23.10
CA VAL A 223 -10.19 -9.72 -24.46
C VAL A 223 -9.84 -8.35 -25.06
N LEU A 224 -9.89 -7.28 -24.26
CA LEU A 224 -9.63 -5.92 -24.74
C LEU A 224 -8.19 -5.44 -24.49
N LYS A 225 -7.36 -6.25 -23.82
CA LYS A 225 -5.99 -5.92 -23.36
C LYS A 225 -5.92 -4.59 -22.59
N THR A 226 -6.99 -4.26 -21.84
CA THR A 226 -7.04 -3.09 -20.97
C THR A 226 -6.36 -3.37 -19.63
N PRO A 227 -5.75 -2.38 -18.96
CA PRO A 227 -5.12 -2.57 -17.64
C PRO A 227 -6.14 -2.76 -16.51
N LYS A 228 -7.42 -2.43 -16.74
CA LYS A 228 -8.51 -2.53 -15.77
C LYS A 228 -9.80 -3.02 -16.41
N GLY A 229 -10.63 -3.69 -15.60
CA GLY A 229 -11.97 -4.15 -16.00
C GLY A 229 -13.07 -3.15 -15.64
N PRO A 230 -14.32 -3.37 -16.07
CA PRO A 230 -15.42 -2.44 -15.86
C PRO A 230 -15.82 -2.26 -14.38
N CYS A 231 -15.65 -3.25 -13.52
CA CYS A 231 -15.96 -3.15 -12.08
C CYS A 231 -14.94 -2.28 -11.36
N GLU A 232 -13.64 -2.53 -11.57
CA GLU A 232 -12.54 -1.67 -11.13
C GLU A 232 -12.70 -0.22 -11.60
N LEU A 233 -13.09 -0.01 -12.87
CA LEU A 233 -13.33 1.33 -13.42
C LEU A 233 -14.57 2.01 -12.78
N MET A 234 -15.56 1.25 -12.32
CA MET A 234 -16.69 1.80 -11.54
C MET A 234 -16.30 2.11 -10.09
N ASP A 235 -15.52 1.26 -9.43
CA ASP A 235 -15.06 1.49 -8.05
C ASP A 235 -14.07 2.67 -7.95
N ILE A 236 -13.28 2.96 -9.01
CA ILE A 236 -12.43 4.16 -9.10
C ILE A 236 -13.25 5.46 -9.15
N VAL A 237 -14.46 5.42 -9.70
CA VAL A 237 -15.36 6.59 -9.79
C VAL A 237 -16.28 6.70 -8.56
N GLY A 238 -16.54 5.60 -7.85
CA GLY A 238 -17.44 5.52 -6.72
C GLY A 238 -18.86 5.11 -7.13
N LEU A 239 -19.37 4.00 -6.60
CA LEU A 239 -20.64 3.41 -7.07
C LEU A 239 -21.89 4.28 -6.84
N ASP A 240 -21.82 5.24 -5.94
CA ASP A 240 -22.85 6.26 -5.68
C ASP A 240 -22.78 7.41 -6.70
N VAL A 241 -21.58 7.92 -7.01
CA VAL A 241 -21.37 8.87 -8.11
C VAL A 241 -21.81 8.26 -9.45
N VAL A 242 -21.45 6.99 -9.70
CA VAL A 242 -21.90 6.26 -10.90
C VAL A 242 -23.41 6.00 -10.87
N LEU A 243 -24.06 5.89 -9.70
CA LEU A 243 -25.52 5.80 -9.61
C LEU A 243 -26.20 7.13 -10.00
N ASP A 244 -25.75 8.26 -9.46
CA ASP A 244 -26.35 9.57 -9.77
C ASP A 244 -26.14 9.97 -11.24
N ILE A 245 -25.00 9.62 -11.85
CA ILE A 245 -24.75 9.80 -13.30
C ILE A 245 -25.71 8.93 -14.14
N GLU A 246 -25.86 7.65 -13.82
CA GLU A 246 -26.79 6.79 -14.59
C GLU A 246 -28.26 7.17 -14.37
N ASN A 247 -28.64 7.70 -13.20
CA ASN A 247 -29.97 8.27 -12.98
C ASN A 247 -30.24 9.46 -13.90
N HIS A 248 -29.31 10.42 -13.98
CA HIS A 248 -29.41 11.56 -14.91
C HIS A 248 -29.46 11.10 -16.38
N TYR A 249 -28.66 10.11 -16.77
CA TYR A 249 -28.73 9.50 -18.11
C TYR A 249 -30.02 8.71 -18.37
N ALA A 250 -30.71 8.23 -17.33
CA ALA A 250 -31.96 7.49 -17.45
C ALA A 250 -33.20 8.39 -17.50
N ASP A 251 -33.20 9.51 -16.78
CA ASP A 251 -34.28 10.51 -16.84
C ASP A 251 -34.25 11.29 -18.16
N SER A 252 -33.07 11.43 -18.78
CA SER A 252 -32.85 12.15 -20.04
C SER A 252 -32.90 11.26 -21.31
N ARG A 253 -33.02 9.93 -21.18
CA ARG A 253 -33.04 9.00 -22.33
C ARG A 253 -34.18 7.99 -22.21
N THR A 254 -35.11 8.04 -23.17
CA THR A 254 -36.20 7.06 -23.27
C THR A 254 -35.68 5.67 -23.64
N GLY A 255 -36.33 4.62 -23.09
CA GLY A 255 -36.06 3.22 -23.46
C GLY A 255 -34.93 2.50 -22.71
N ILE A 256 -34.38 3.07 -21.63
CA ILE A 256 -33.37 2.37 -20.80
C ILE A 256 -34.05 1.44 -19.78
N PRO A 257 -33.74 0.12 -19.76
CA PRO A 257 -34.39 -0.86 -18.86
C PRO A 257 -34.23 -0.54 -17.35
N PRO A 258 -35.17 -0.97 -16.49
CA PRO A 258 -35.14 -0.74 -15.04
C PRO A 258 -34.25 -1.71 -14.25
N GLU A 259 -34.10 -2.96 -14.68
CA GLU A 259 -33.44 -4.07 -13.96
C GLU A 259 -32.00 -3.77 -13.49
N PRO A 260 -31.12 -3.12 -14.29
CA PRO A 260 -29.77 -2.80 -13.81
C PRO A 260 -29.76 -1.77 -12.66
N ARG A 261 -30.81 -0.95 -12.57
CA ARG A 261 -31.01 0.03 -11.48
C ARG A 261 -31.43 -0.71 -10.21
N GLU A 262 -32.35 -1.66 -10.34
CA GLU A 262 -32.83 -2.49 -9.23
C GLU A 262 -31.73 -3.41 -8.70
N HIS A 263 -30.89 -4.00 -9.55
CA HIS A 263 -29.75 -4.78 -9.08
C HIS A 263 -28.66 -3.90 -8.43
N ARG A 264 -28.32 -2.72 -8.98
CA ARG A 264 -27.39 -1.80 -8.30
C ARG A 264 -27.94 -1.32 -6.96
N ALA A 265 -29.24 -1.03 -6.87
CA ALA A 265 -29.91 -0.74 -5.60
C ALA A 265 -29.83 -1.94 -4.65
N SER A 266 -30.05 -3.16 -5.13
CA SER A 266 -29.88 -4.41 -4.37
C SER A 266 -28.44 -4.62 -3.89
N LEU A 267 -27.41 -4.29 -4.68
CA LEU A 267 -26.01 -4.36 -4.27
C LEU A 267 -25.68 -3.34 -3.17
N LEU A 268 -26.14 -2.09 -3.31
CA LEU A 268 -26.02 -1.06 -2.27
C LEU A 268 -26.78 -1.48 -0.99
N GLN A 269 -27.95 -2.07 -1.15
CA GLN A 269 -28.77 -2.58 -0.05
C GLN A 269 -28.15 -3.82 0.61
N LYS A 270 -27.50 -4.72 -0.14
CA LYS A 270 -26.74 -5.87 0.38
C LYS A 270 -25.48 -5.44 1.14
N ARG A 271 -24.73 -4.45 0.62
CA ARG A 271 -23.66 -3.75 1.37
C ARG A 271 -24.23 -3.16 2.68
N HIS A 272 -25.41 -2.55 2.64
CA HIS A 272 -26.13 -2.09 3.83
C HIS A 272 -26.55 -3.23 4.77
N VAL A 273 -27.04 -4.38 4.28
CA VAL A 273 -27.45 -5.51 5.12
C VAL A 273 -26.25 -6.20 5.77
N GLN A 274 -25.08 -6.27 5.12
CA GLN A 274 -23.84 -6.65 5.80
C GLN A 274 -23.45 -5.63 6.88
N CYS A 275 -23.54 -4.33 6.58
CA CYS A 275 -23.29 -3.27 7.57
C CYS A 275 -24.28 -3.29 8.74
N LEU A 276 -25.54 -3.72 8.53
CA LEU A 276 -26.57 -3.88 9.55
C LEU A 276 -26.43 -5.19 10.34
N ARG A 277 -25.98 -6.29 9.73
CA ARG A 277 -25.64 -7.53 10.47
C ARG A 277 -24.40 -7.36 11.36
N GLY A 278 -23.54 -6.41 11.04
CA GLY A 278 -22.48 -5.91 11.94
C GLY A 278 -22.97 -4.95 13.04
N ARG A 279 -24.28 -4.74 13.21
CA ARG A 279 -24.87 -3.77 14.15
C ARG A 279 -25.87 -4.41 15.11
N SER A 280 -25.34 -5.13 16.09
CA SER A 280 -25.96 -5.23 17.42
C SER A 280 -25.13 -4.41 18.41
N ALA A 281 -25.81 -3.74 19.35
CA ALA A 281 -25.28 -2.75 20.29
C ALA A 281 -24.75 -1.40 19.71
N THR A 282 -25.40 -0.31 20.15
CA THR A 282 -24.95 1.11 20.15
C THR A 282 -24.70 1.87 18.83
N GLY A 283 -25.32 3.06 18.74
CA GLY A 283 -24.90 4.16 17.86
C GLY A 283 -25.55 4.22 16.47
N LEU A 284 -26.22 5.32 16.13
CA LEU A 284 -26.87 5.51 14.82
C LEU A 284 -25.84 5.65 13.69
N ALA A 285 -26.12 5.07 12.51
CA ALA A 285 -25.59 5.56 11.24
C ALA A 285 -26.77 5.99 10.35
N ALA A 286 -26.69 7.19 9.78
CA ALA A 286 -27.60 7.63 8.74
C ALA A 286 -27.08 7.19 7.36
N CYS A 287 -27.96 6.96 6.38
CA CYS A 287 -27.50 6.73 5.02
C CYS A 287 -26.75 7.96 4.46
N THR A 288 -25.84 7.73 3.51
CA THR A 288 -24.91 8.73 2.93
C THR A 288 -25.61 10.04 2.54
N ARG A 289 -26.83 9.95 1.99
CA ARG A 289 -27.62 11.11 1.53
C ARG A 289 -28.11 12.03 2.66
N CYS A 290 -28.23 11.53 3.89
CA CYS A 290 -28.60 12.30 5.07
C CYS A 290 -27.38 12.80 5.85
N ALA A 291 -26.30 12.00 5.89
CA ALA A 291 -25.00 12.44 6.41
C ALA A 291 -24.49 13.67 5.63
N ASN A 292 -24.42 13.58 4.31
CA ASN A 292 -23.95 14.65 3.41
C ASN A 292 -24.87 15.88 3.33
N ARG A 293 -25.94 15.95 4.14
CA ARG A 293 -26.86 17.08 4.26
C ARG A 293 -27.10 17.54 5.71
N ASN A 294 -26.38 16.95 6.67
CA ASN A 294 -26.46 17.20 8.11
C ASN A 294 -27.90 17.36 8.64
N ARG A 295 -28.78 16.40 8.28
CA ARG A 295 -30.16 16.29 8.80
C ARG A 295 -30.41 14.88 9.33
N ARG A 296 -31.14 14.76 10.44
CA ARG A 296 -31.61 13.46 10.95
C ARG A 296 -32.45 12.76 9.87
N CYS A 297 -32.20 11.46 9.66
CA CYS A 297 -32.90 10.67 8.65
C CYS A 297 -34.30 10.30 9.17
N SER A 298 -35.36 10.81 8.51
CA SER A 298 -36.76 10.51 8.86
C SER A 298 -37.34 9.27 8.16
N PHE A 299 -36.58 8.65 7.24
CA PHE A 299 -36.99 7.53 6.38
C PHE A 299 -38.26 7.70 5.50
N GLU A 300 -39.04 8.79 5.64
CA GLU A 300 -40.22 9.13 4.82
C GLU A 300 -40.04 8.99 3.30
N TRP A 301 -38.81 9.20 2.80
CA TRP A 301 -38.50 9.09 1.38
C TRP A 301 -38.68 7.65 0.85
N MET A 302 -38.52 6.64 1.71
CA MET A 302 -38.78 5.24 1.38
C MET A 302 -40.28 4.94 1.32
N GLU A 303 -41.09 5.52 2.21
CA GLU A 303 -42.56 5.40 2.15
C GLU A 303 -43.11 6.03 0.87
N ARG A 304 -42.61 7.21 0.49
CA ARG A 304 -43.01 7.87 -0.77
C ARG A 304 -42.62 7.05 -2.01
N ALA A 305 -41.47 6.36 -1.98
CA ALA A 305 -41.09 5.43 -3.04
C ALA A 305 -42.01 4.20 -3.11
N ALA A 306 -42.35 3.59 -1.96
CA ALA A 306 -43.24 2.44 -1.87
C ALA A 306 -44.72 2.75 -2.20
N VAL A 307 -45.16 4.00 -1.99
CA VAL A 307 -46.50 4.47 -2.38
C VAL A 307 -46.58 4.86 -3.86
N SER A 308 -45.47 5.31 -4.46
CA SER A 308 -45.42 5.75 -5.86
C SER A 308 -45.67 4.64 -6.89
N SER A 309 -45.52 3.36 -6.52
CA SER A 309 -45.80 2.21 -7.39
C SER A 309 -47.27 1.80 -7.40
N ASN A 310 -48.07 2.17 -6.39
CA ASN A 310 -49.45 1.70 -6.21
C ASN A 310 -50.54 2.63 -6.79
N ASN A 311 -50.18 3.77 -7.40
CA ASN A 311 -51.15 4.77 -7.89
C ASN A 311 -51.02 5.08 -9.40
N ARG A 312 -51.25 4.06 -10.24
CA ARG A 312 -51.58 4.23 -11.66
C ARG A 312 -52.73 3.32 -12.11
N THR A 313 -53.89 3.51 -11.49
CA THR A 313 -55.17 2.94 -11.92
C THR A 313 -55.60 3.57 -13.26
N LEU A 314 -55.33 2.88 -14.37
CA LEU A 314 -55.88 3.23 -15.68
C LEU A 314 -57.35 2.79 -15.75
N ILE A 315 -58.25 3.74 -16.02
CA ILE A 315 -59.67 3.49 -16.19
C ILE A 315 -59.93 2.99 -17.61
N SER A 316 -60.32 1.73 -17.76
CA SER A 316 -60.95 1.23 -18.99
C SER A 316 -62.06 0.22 -18.66
N ASN A 317 -63.31 0.67 -18.68
CA ASN A 317 -64.46 -0.20 -18.52
C ASN A 317 -64.62 -1.13 -19.74
N ARG A 318 -64.67 -2.44 -19.51
CA ARG A 318 -65.54 -3.35 -20.27
C ARG A 318 -65.82 -4.63 -19.48
N THR A 319 -67.04 -5.13 -19.63
CA THR A 319 -67.55 -6.37 -19.07
C THR A 319 -67.23 -7.54 -20.06
N ASP A 320 -67.50 -8.83 -19.80
CA ASP A 320 -68.54 -9.42 -18.95
C ASP A 320 -68.27 -10.87 -18.49
N HIS A 321 -69.17 -11.36 -17.62
CA HIS A 321 -69.52 -12.77 -17.32
C HIS A 321 -68.46 -13.80 -16.84
N ARG A 322 -68.50 -14.02 -15.52
CA ARG A 322 -68.44 -15.33 -14.82
C ARG A 322 -69.57 -16.28 -15.33
N PRO A 323 -69.51 -17.63 -15.15
CA PRO A 323 -69.45 -18.24 -13.80
C PRO A 323 -68.67 -19.56 -13.60
N SER A 324 -68.45 -19.88 -12.32
CA SER A 324 -68.06 -21.19 -11.74
C SER A 324 -69.34 -22.01 -11.39
N PRO A 325 -69.35 -23.15 -10.65
CA PRO A 325 -68.29 -23.94 -9.96
C PRO A 325 -68.48 -25.47 -10.25
N PRO A 326 -68.42 -26.47 -9.32
CA PRO A 326 -67.66 -26.69 -8.07
C PRO A 326 -66.96 -28.09 -7.95
N THR A 327 -66.02 -28.25 -6.99
CA THR A 327 -65.70 -29.51 -6.23
C THR A 327 -65.26 -30.78 -7.04
N ASP A 328 -64.76 -31.90 -6.48
CA ASP A 328 -64.51 -32.37 -5.10
C ASP A 328 -63.37 -33.42 -5.01
N SER A 329 -62.96 -33.76 -3.78
CA SER A 329 -62.47 -35.09 -3.32
C SER A 329 -61.12 -35.72 -3.80
N SER A 330 -60.50 -36.46 -2.86
CA SER A 330 -59.33 -37.38 -2.98
C SER A 330 -59.81 -38.82 -3.36
N PRO A 331 -59.12 -39.99 -3.15
CA PRO A 331 -57.84 -40.32 -2.45
C PRO A 331 -56.98 -41.49 -3.07
N ILE A 332 -56.03 -42.02 -2.26
CA ILE A 332 -55.48 -43.42 -2.20
C ILE A 332 -54.02 -43.70 -2.68
N GLN A 333 -53.20 -44.04 -1.65
CA GLN A 333 -52.05 -44.97 -1.48
C GLN A 333 -51.46 -45.82 -2.63
N VAL A 334 -50.13 -46.07 -2.55
CA VAL A 334 -49.46 -47.41 -2.42
C VAL A 334 -48.21 -47.28 -1.50
N VAL A 335 -47.73 -48.38 -0.88
CA VAL A 335 -46.57 -48.53 0.07
C VAL A 335 -45.71 -49.77 -0.32
N GLU A 336 -44.53 -50.13 0.22
CA GLU A 336 -43.79 -49.78 1.47
C GLU A 336 -42.30 -49.41 1.11
N VAL A 337 -41.12 -49.66 1.72
CA VAL A 337 -40.51 -50.44 2.85
C VAL A 337 -39.29 -49.59 3.34
N SER A 338 -39.05 -49.20 4.61
CA SER A 338 -38.59 -49.93 5.83
C SER A 338 -37.14 -50.49 5.71
N LEU A 339 -36.23 -50.47 6.72
CA LEU A 339 -36.25 -50.25 8.19
C LEU A 339 -35.10 -49.26 8.59
N ILE A 340 -34.90 -48.69 9.80
CA ILE A 340 -35.29 -48.96 11.23
C ILE A 340 -34.38 -50.06 11.89
N PRO A 341 -33.98 -50.03 13.20
CA PRO A 341 -34.36 -49.14 14.34
C PRO A 341 -33.21 -48.51 15.19
N ARG A 342 -33.61 -47.62 16.13
CA ARG A 342 -32.94 -47.34 17.42
C ARG A 342 -33.58 -48.18 18.55
N GLN A 343 -32.92 -48.32 19.70
CA GLN A 343 -33.57 -48.50 21.02
C GLN A 343 -33.20 -47.29 21.90
N GLN A 344 -34.12 -46.51 22.51
CA GLN A 344 -35.09 -46.79 23.61
C GLN A 344 -34.40 -46.86 24.98
N ASN A 345 -34.89 -46.31 26.11
CA ASN A 345 -36.10 -45.56 26.53
C ASN A 345 -35.76 -44.78 27.85
N SER A 346 -36.55 -43.93 28.55
CA SER A 346 -37.91 -43.33 28.52
C SER A 346 -37.88 -41.97 29.28
N MET A 347 -38.83 -41.01 29.24
CA MET A 347 -40.14 -40.88 29.95
C MET A 347 -40.19 -41.46 31.40
N LEU A 348 -40.85 -40.87 32.43
CA LEU A 348 -41.81 -39.74 32.55
C LEU A 348 -41.91 -39.27 34.04
N GLY A 349 -42.30 -38.02 34.36
CA GLY A 349 -42.71 -37.63 35.74
C GLY A 349 -42.83 -36.12 36.07
N SER A 350 -43.86 -35.71 36.83
CA SER A 350 -44.16 -34.33 37.30
C SER A 350 -45.37 -34.33 38.29
N PRO A 351 -45.79 -33.22 38.94
CA PRO A 351 -45.08 -32.04 39.51
C PRO A 351 -45.49 -31.72 40.98
N SER A 352 -44.76 -30.88 41.73
CA SER A 352 -45.30 -30.20 42.94
C SER A 352 -44.55 -28.95 43.45
N GLU A 353 -45.27 -27.82 43.44
CA GLU A 353 -45.30 -26.69 44.42
C GLU A 353 -44.05 -25.87 44.85
N ARG A 354 -44.37 -24.65 45.34
CA ARG A 354 -43.54 -23.50 45.79
C ARG A 354 -42.68 -23.86 47.03
N SER A 355 -41.61 -23.15 47.43
CA SER A 355 -41.37 -21.68 47.39
C SER A 355 -39.91 -21.25 47.67
N ARG A 356 -39.56 -20.00 47.30
CA ARG A 356 -38.52 -19.08 47.84
C ARG A 356 -37.38 -19.65 48.72
N ALA A 357 -36.14 -19.46 48.25
CA ALA A 357 -35.06 -18.75 48.96
C ALA A 357 -34.00 -18.26 47.94
N GLU A 358 -33.10 -17.38 48.36
CA GLU A 358 -31.97 -16.85 47.56
C GLU A 358 -30.62 -17.41 48.08
N GLU A 359 -29.54 -17.10 47.36
CA GLU A 359 -28.09 -17.18 47.68
C GLU A 359 -27.24 -18.25 46.99
N ASP A 360 -25.98 -17.87 46.72
CA ASP A 360 -25.08 -18.42 45.70
C ASP A 360 -24.30 -19.68 46.11
N ALA A 361 -24.14 -20.63 45.18
CA ALA A 361 -22.90 -21.41 45.01
C ALA A 361 -22.85 -22.17 43.66
N SER A 362 -21.63 -22.34 43.14
CA SER A 362 -21.12 -23.39 42.23
C SER A 362 -22.10 -24.29 41.46
N ASP A 363 -22.04 -24.26 40.12
CA ASP A 363 -21.26 -25.26 39.36
C ASP A 363 -21.18 -24.92 37.86
N ASP A 364 -20.01 -25.15 37.24
CA ASP A 364 -19.91 -25.36 35.78
C ASP A 364 -18.62 -26.13 35.41
N HIS A 365 -18.54 -27.38 35.87
CA HIS A 365 -17.41 -28.29 35.60
C HIS A 365 -17.60 -29.01 34.26
N TRP A 366 -17.05 -28.49 33.15
CA TRP A 366 -16.58 -29.31 32.01
C TRP A 366 -15.70 -28.54 30.99
N TYR A 367 -14.38 -28.62 31.16
CA TYR A 367 -13.42 -28.90 30.08
C TYR A 367 -12.14 -29.49 30.69
N GLY A 368 -11.43 -30.34 29.95
CA GLY A 368 -10.23 -31.04 30.45
C GLY A 368 -9.08 -30.09 30.77
N SER A 369 -8.40 -30.33 31.90
CA SER A 369 -7.32 -29.47 32.40
C SER A 369 -6.06 -29.54 31.52
N PRO A 370 -5.55 -28.39 31.02
CA PRO A 370 -4.13 -28.27 30.70
C PRO A 370 -3.30 -28.42 31.98
N THR A 371 -2.06 -28.88 31.87
CA THR A 371 -1.09 -28.84 32.98
C THR A 371 -0.92 -27.41 33.51
N PRO A 372 -0.75 -27.21 34.83
CA PRO A 372 -0.68 -25.88 35.42
C PRO A 372 0.55 -25.12 34.90
N SER A 373 0.32 -24.14 34.03
CA SER A 373 1.38 -23.26 33.54
C SER A 373 1.95 -22.45 34.70
N THR A 374 3.23 -22.65 35.03
CA THR A 374 3.97 -21.83 35.99
C THR A 374 3.74 -20.35 35.70
N PRO A 375 3.46 -19.49 36.71
CA PRO A 375 3.42 -18.06 36.48
C PRO A 375 4.76 -17.59 35.90
N ALA A 376 4.72 -16.74 34.88
CA ALA A 376 5.94 -16.26 34.23
C ALA A 376 6.90 -15.65 35.28
N PRO A 377 8.19 -15.99 35.25
CA PRO A 377 9.15 -15.53 36.25
C PRO A 377 9.25 -14.01 36.21
N VAL A 378 9.32 -13.39 37.39
CA VAL A 378 9.49 -11.94 37.51
C VAL A 378 10.88 -11.58 36.99
N LEU A 379 10.92 -10.95 35.83
CA LEU A 379 12.16 -10.53 35.18
C LEU A 379 12.90 -9.51 36.06
N ASN A 380 14.18 -9.75 36.34
CA ASN A 380 15.03 -8.77 37.03
C ASN A 380 15.10 -7.48 36.18
N THR A 381 14.95 -6.32 36.82
CA THR A 381 15.03 -5.00 36.17
C THR A 381 16.31 -4.82 35.38
N ASP A 382 17.47 -5.27 35.88
CA ASP A 382 18.75 -5.16 35.16
C ASP A 382 18.72 -5.89 33.80
N ILE A 383 18.04 -7.04 33.75
CA ILE A 383 17.87 -7.85 32.54
C ILE A 383 16.82 -7.22 31.63
N ALA A 384 15.72 -6.71 32.19
CA ALA A 384 14.69 -6.01 31.42
C ALA A 384 15.28 -4.80 30.68
N ASP A 385 16.03 -3.96 31.39
CA ASP A 385 16.71 -2.78 30.84
C ASP A 385 17.74 -3.17 29.79
N TRP A 386 18.58 -4.19 30.05
CA TRP A 386 19.55 -4.67 29.07
C TRP A 386 18.90 -5.14 27.77
N LEU A 387 17.74 -5.81 27.84
CA LEU A 387 17.00 -6.26 26.67
C LEU A 387 16.45 -5.09 25.82
N PHE A 388 16.10 -3.96 26.45
CA PHE A 388 15.74 -2.73 25.75
C PHE A 388 16.97 -2.03 25.15
N THR A 389 18.05 -1.84 25.92
CA THR A 389 19.31 -1.25 25.42
C THR A 389 19.85 -2.03 24.21
N MET A 390 19.87 -3.36 24.28
CA MET A 390 20.27 -4.22 23.16
C MET A 390 19.36 -4.06 21.93
N TYR A 391 18.06 -3.83 22.13
CA TYR A 391 17.14 -3.57 21.03
C TYR A 391 17.38 -2.20 20.37
N GLU A 392 17.47 -1.14 21.19
CA GLU A 392 17.54 0.25 20.72
C GLU A 392 18.91 0.55 20.06
N ASP A 393 20.03 0.21 20.71
CA ASP A 393 21.38 0.53 20.23
C ASP A 393 21.83 -0.31 19.02
N VAL A 394 21.42 -1.59 18.96
CA VAL A 394 21.88 -2.54 17.94
C VAL A 394 20.84 -2.70 16.83
N PHE A 395 19.65 -3.19 17.17
CA PHE A 395 18.70 -3.69 16.18
C PHE A 395 17.82 -2.60 15.57
N GLU A 396 17.25 -1.72 16.39
CA GLU A 396 16.53 -0.55 15.91
C GLU A 396 17.47 0.43 15.18
N SER A 397 18.75 0.48 15.56
CA SER A 397 19.80 1.17 14.82
C SER A 397 20.09 0.58 13.42
N VAL A 398 19.86 -0.72 13.19
CA VAL A 398 19.90 -1.33 11.85
C VAL A 398 18.58 -1.09 11.12
N PHE A 399 17.44 -1.49 11.68
CA PHE A 399 16.13 -1.37 11.05
C PHE A 399 15.82 0.08 10.66
N GLY A 400 16.08 1.02 11.57
CA GLY A 400 15.86 2.45 11.34
C GLY A 400 16.70 3.01 10.19
N SER A 401 17.89 2.45 9.92
CA SER A 401 18.71 2.87 8.77
C SER A 401 18.10 2.49 7.42
N TRP A 402 17.24 1.47 7.39
CA TRP A 402 16.48 1.09 6.19
C TRP A 402 15.24 1.97 5.97
N LEU A 403 14.82 2.71 7.01
CA LEU A 403 13.71 3.65 7.01
C LEU A 403 14.16 5.12 6.86
N GLY A 404 15.41 5.40 7.19
CA GLY A 404 16.01 6.72 7.14
C GLY A 404 16.20 7.28 5.72
N ASN A 405 16.73 8.50 5.69
CA ASN A 405 17.01 9.22 4.44
C ASN A 405 17.94 8.40 3.53
N TYR A 406 17.77 8.53 2.22
CA TYR A 406 18.36 7.73 1.14
C TYR A 406 17.93 6.25 1.06
N SER A 407 17.43 5.62 2.13
CA SER A 407 16.88 4.26 2.06
C SER A 407 15.37 4.23 1.80
N CYS A 408 14.59 5.05 2.50
CA CYS A 408 13.16 5.16 2.21
C CYS A 408 12.93 6.01 0.94
N PRO A 409 12.31 5.47 -0.13
CA PRO A 409 12.13 6.17 -1.39
C PRO A 409 11.18 7.37 -1.28
N PHE A 410 10.26 7.35 -0.31
CA PHE A 410 9.26 8.39 -0.10
C PHE A 410 9.80 9.68 0.56
N VAL A 411 10.98 9.62 1.18
CA VAL A 411 11.69 10.77 1.79
C VAL A 411 13.12 10.92 1.25
N PHE A 412 13.38 10.36 0.07
CA PHE A 412 14.72 10.27 -0.50
C PHE A 412 15.31 11.66 -0.81
N GLY A 413 16.41 11.99 -0.13
CA GLY A 413 17.10 13.29 -0.27
C GLY A 413 16.38 14.45 0.43
N GLU A 414 15.31 14.20 1.20
CA GLU A 414 14.60 15.27 1.89
C GLU A 414 15.31 15.69 3.19
N HIS A 415 15.87 16.91 3.20
CA HIS A 415 16.32 17.58 4.43
C HIS A 415 15.12 18.23 5.16
N ARG A 416 14.12 17.42 5.54
CA ARG A 416 13.00 17.87 6.41
C ARG A 416 13.32 17.65 7.88
N HIS A 417 12.56 18.28 8.77
CA HIS A 417 12.73 18.23 10.22
C HIS A 417 11.58 17.45 10.89
N LEU A 418 11.89 16.76 11.98
CA LEU A 418 10.89 16.20 12.89
C LEU A 418 11.04 16.87 14.25
N GLU A 419 9.93 17.35 14.81
CA GLU A 419 9.91 17.98 16.13
C GLU A 419 9.79 16.90 17.21
N ASN A 420 10.92 16.51 17.80
CA ASN A 420 10.90 15.84 19.10
C ASN A 420 10.40 16.82 20.18
N SER A 421 9.87 16.29 21.29
CA SER A 421 9.37 17.08 22.42
C SER A 421 10.46 17.73 23.29
N SER A 422 11.59 18.08 22.69
CA SER A 422 12.71 18.85 23.25
C SER A 422 13.14 19.90 22.21
N ASN A 423 13.54 21.09 22.66
CA ASN A 423 13.62 22.31 21.85
C ASN A 423 14.78 22.38 20.81
N GLU A 424 15.14 21.27 20.17
CA GLU A 424 16.22 21.21 19.16
C GLU A 424 15.72 20.68 17.81
N ARG A 425 15.76 21.55 16.79
CA ARG A 425 15.32 21.27 15.42
C ARG A 425 16.30 20.35 14.69
N THR A 426 16.07 19.04 14.78
CA THR A 426 16.90 18.05 14.09
C THR A 426 16.36 17.73 12.68
N PRO A 427 17.24 17.56 11.66
CA PRO A 427 16.82 17.03 10.36
C PRO A 427 16.55 15.52 10.46
N ILE A 428 15.80 14.96 9.51
CA ILE A 428 15.59 13.51 9.40
C ILE A 428 16.95 12.82 9.32
N ALA A 429 17.27 12.06 10.36
CA ALA A 429 18.54 11.37 10.48
C ALA A 429 18.66 10.20 9.49
N LEU A 430 19.89 9.70 9.35
CA LEU A 430 20.20 8.49 8.56
C LEU A 430 19.65 7.20 9.20
N SER A 431 18.95 7.29 10.34
CA SER A 431 18.18 6.21 10.97
C SER A 431 16.94 6.78 11.66
N ILE A 432 15.83 6.04 11.66
CA ILE A 432 14.56 6.43 12.30
C ILE A 432 14.10 5.32 13.26
N SER A 433 13.83 5.67 14.53
CA SER A 433 13.24 4.73 15.48
C SER A 433 11.81 4.37 15.06
N ILE A 434 11.60 3.12 14.67
CA ILE A 434 10.28 2.55 14.35
C ILE A 434 9.41 2.38 15.60
N SER A 435 9.98 2.12 16.77
CA SER A 435 9.27 1.97 18.04
C SER A 435 8.68 3.31 18.51
N SER A 436 9.48 4.38 18.47
CA SER A 436 9.04 5.75 18.72
C SER A 436 8.04 6.20 17.66
N LEU A 437 8.31 5.95 16.38
CA LEU A 437 7.41 6.29 15.26
C LEU A 437 6.02 5.65 15.42
N CYS A 438 5.93 4.37 15.76
CA CYS A 438 4.66 3.69 16.01
C CYS A 438 3.93 4.21 17.25
N ARG A 439 4.65 4.58 18.33
CA ARG A 439 4.06 5.22 19.51
C ARG A 439 3.50 6.61 19.20
N GLN A 440 4.25 7.44 18.46
CA GLN A 440 3.82 8.76 18.00
C GLN A 440 2.56 8.66 17.14
N PHE A 441 2.53 7.73 16.18
CA PHE A 441 1.39 7.51 15.29
C PHE A 441 0.12 7.05 16.01
N ASP A 442 0.25 6.11 16.96
CA ASP A 442 -0.87 5.65 17.78
C ASP A 442 -1.37 6.68 18.79
N GLN A 443 -0.64 7.77 19.03
CA GLN A 443 -1.14 8.93 19.76
C GLN A 443 -1.78 9.94 18.81
N TRP A 444 -1.08 10.32 17.74
CA TRP A 444 -1.52 11.30 16.74
C TRP A 444 -2.88 10.95 16.10
N MET A 445 -3.15 9.67 15.84
CA MET A 445 -4.49 9.26 15.37
C MET A 445 -5.59 9.48 16.43
N LYS A 446 -5.32 9.30 17.72
CA LYS A 446 -6.30 9.64 18.76
C LYS A 446 -6.50 11.15 18.88
N ASP A 447 -5.44 11.92 18.69
CA ASP A 447 -5.51 13.39 18.74
C ASP A 447 -6.38 13.92 17.58
N LEU A 448 -6.28 13.33 16.37
CA LEU A 448 -7.25 13.54 15.29
C LEU A 448 -8.67 13.12 15.69
N GLU A 449 -8.85 11.89 16.18
CA GLU A 449 -10.17 11.36 16.55
C GLU A 449 -10.85 12.21 17.65
N ALA A 450 -10.08 12.83 18.55
CA ALA A 450 -10.58 13.80 19.52
C ALA A 450 -11.01 15.12 18.85
N GLN A 451 -10.14 15.70 18.01
CA GLN A 451 -10.43 16.95 17.29
C GLN A 451 -11.65 16.85 16.37
N GLU A 452 -11.83 15.71 15.68
CA GLU A 452 -12.97 15.49 14.79
C GLU A 452 -14.32 15.45 15.51
N ASN A 453 -14.38 15.21 16.82
CA ASN A 453 -15.65 15.02 17.54
C ASN A 453 -16.28 16.30 18.12
N ASP A 454 -15.63 17.47 18.07
CA ASP A 454 -16.06 18.74 18.74
C ASP A 454 -16.24 18.63 20.27
N VAL A 455 -15.85 17.51 20.87
CA VAL A 455 -15.80 17.35 22.33
C VAL A 455 -14.46 17.90 22.80
N ALA A 456 -14.49 19.03 23.50
CA ALA A 456 -13.33 19.47 24.27
C ALA A 456 -12.92 18.35 25.23
N SER A 457 -11.67 17.90 25.15
CA SER A 457 -11.23 16.57 25.62
C SER A 457 -10.97 16.48 27.13
N ASP A 458 -11.86 17.06 27.95
CA ASP A 458 -11.89 16.91 29.41
C ASP A 458 -12.50 15.56 29.86
N GLN A 459 -13.06 14.77 28.94
CA GLN A 459 -13.42 13.38 29.22
C GLN A 459 -12.16 12.51 29.22
N ALA A 460 -11.64 12.27 30.42
CA ALA A 460 -10.53 11.33 30.63
C ALA A 460 -10.84 9.95 30.03
N PRO A 461 -9.85 9.27 29.41
CA PRO A 461 -10.06 8.01 28.70
C PRO A 461 -10.64 6.95 29.63
N THR A 462 -11.58 6.14 29.13
CA THR A 462 -12.29 5.16 29.96
C THR A 462 -11.31 4.12 30.51
N GLN A 463 -11.63 3.53 31.68
CA GLN A 463 -10.82 2.45 32.24
C GLN A 463 -10.65 1.27 31.27
N ALA A 464 -11.61 1.06 30.35
CA ALA A 464 -11.52 0.07 29.29
C ALA A 464 -10.49 0.43 28.22
N GLU A 465 -10.38 1.69 27.82
CA GLU A 465 -9.37 2.17 26.87
C GLU A 465 -7.97 2.19 27.49
N VAL A 466 -7.82 2.72 28.70
CA VAL A 466 -6.55 2.69 29.45
C VAL A 466 -6.06 1.25 29.64
N LYS A 467 -6.96 0.30 29.87
CA LYS A 467 -6.62 -1.14 29.94
C LYS A 467 -6.25 -1.74 28.57
N LYS A 468 -6.86 -1.30 27.47
CA LYS A 468 -6.50 -1.73 26.11
C LYS A 468 -5.12 -1.20 25.70
N GLU A 469 -4.80 0.05 26.01
CA GLU A 469 -3.49 0.65 25.68
C GLU A 469 -2.36 -0.01 26.46
N ARG A 470 -2.47 -0.08 27.79
CA ARG A 470 -1.47 -0.78 28.64
C ARG A 470 -1.21 -2.21 28.19
N GLN A 471 -2.23 -2.89 27.64
CA GLN A 471 -2.11 -4.23 27.09
C GLN A 471 -1.36 -4.27 25.74
N ILE A 472 -1.52 -3.26 24.88
CA ILE A 472 -0.76 -3.12 23.62
C ILE A 472 0.71 -2.80 23.92
N ASP A 473 0.98 -1.85 24.82
CA ASP A 473 2.34 -1.51 25.22
C ASP A 473 3.03 -2.68 25.95
N HIS A 474 2.31 -3.44 26.77
CA HIS A 474 2.83 -4.67 27.38
C HIS A 474 3.23 -5.71 26.34
N CYS A 475 2.38 -5.98 25.33
CA CYS A 475 2.70 -6.92 24.25
C CYS A 475 3.89 -6.45 23.41
N LEU A 476 3.99 -5.15 23.09
CA LEU A 476 5.13 -4.60 22.34
C LEU A 476 6.43 -4.68 23.16
N ASN A 477 6.38 -4.37 24.45
CA ASN A 477 7.52 -4.49 25.35
C ASN A 477 7.96 -5.96 25.51
N GLN A 478 7.03 -6.91 25.61
CA GLN A 478 7.32 -8.34 25.58
C GLN A 478 7.89 -8.79 24.24
N ALA A 479 7.46 -8.22 23.11
CA ALA A 479 8.01 -8.51 21.79
C ALA A 479 9.46 -8.05 21.65
N ILE A 480 9.78 -6.86 22.16
CA ILE A 480 11.17 -6.36 22.25
C ILE A 480 12.01 -7.27 23.15
N GLN A 481 11.51 -7.62 24.34
CA GLN A 481 12.23 -8.49 25.28
C GLN A 481 12.48 -9.89 24.69
N ALA A 482 11.45 -10.57 24.15
CA ALA A 482 11.60 -11.88 23.52
C ALA A 482 12.47 -11.83 22.25
N PHE A 483 12.45 -10.72 21.52
CA PHE A 483 13.34 -10.51 20.39
C PHE A 483 14.81 -10.46 20.84
N SER A 484 15.14 -9.59 21.81
CA SER A 484 16.50 -9.41 22.33
C SER A 484 17.01 -10.61 23.14
N ALA A 485 16.12 -11.39 23.77
CA ALA A 485 16.50 -12.43 24.73
C ALA A 485 17.40 -13.52 24.13
N ARG A 486 17.31 -13.79 22.83
CA ARG A 486 18.16 -14.78 22.14
C ARG A 486 19.68 -14.49 22.26
N TRP A 487 20.08 -13.25 22.57
CA TRP A 487 21.47 -12.83 22.74
C TRP A 487 21.94 -12.77 24.20
N LEU A 488 21.07 -13.03 25.19
CA LEU A 488 21.48 -13.18 26.60
C LEU A 488 22.64 -14.18 26.83
N PRO A 489 22.75 -15.31 26.10
CA PRO A 489 23.88 -16.23 26.27
C PRO A 489 25.25 -15.67 25.86
N LEU A 490 25.29 -14.54 25.14
CA LEU A 490 26.55 -13.87 24.78
C LEU A 490 27.14 -13.06 25.95
N THR A 491 26.31 -12.61 26.91
CA THR A 491 26.77 -11.73 28.00
C THR A 491 27.04 -12.46 29.32
N PHE A 492 26.52 -13.66 29.54
CA PHE A 492 26.71 -14.39 30.82
C PHE A 492 27.17 -15.84 30.59
N GLU A 493 28.47 -16.10 30.78
CA GLU A 493 29.09 -17.36 30.36
C GLU A 493 28.83 -18.57 31.28
N SER A 494 28.43 -18.32 32.54
CA SER A 494 28.30 -19.33 33.60
C SER A 494 27.25 -20.42 33.27
N PRO A 495 27.56 -21.73 33.43
CA PRO A 495 26.62 -22.81 33.10
C PRO A 495 25.27 -22.74 33.83
N LEU A 496 25.26 -22.35 35.11
CA LEU A 496 24.04 -22.15 35.89
C LEU A 496 23.17 -21.01 35.33
N HIS A 497 23.81 -19.96 34.78
CA HIS A 497 23.10 -18.85 34.15
C HIS A 497 22.56 -19.26 32.78
N LYS A 498 23.30 -20.04 31.98
CA LYS A 498 22.84 -20.52 30.66
C LYS A 498 21.57 -21.36 30.72
N ALA A 499 21.40 -22.19 31.76
CA ALA A 499 20.16 -22.93 31.99
C ALA A 499 18.98 -21.97 32.27
N ALA A 500 19.11 -21.09 33.26
CA ALA A 500 18.08 -20.10 33.63
C ALA A 500 17.76 -19.11 32.49
N GLN A 501 18.75 -18.76 31.66
CA GLN A 501 18.54 -17.95 30.45
C GLN A 501 17.72 -18.68 29.40
N THR A 502 17.94 -19.99 29.20
CA THR A 502 17.17 -20.79 28.23
C THR A 502 15.71 -20.89 28.67
N GLU A 503 15.48 -21.20 29.95
CA GLU A 503 14.14 -21.15 30.57
C GLU A 503 13.48 -19.78 30.44
N LEU A 504 14.22 -18.69 30.66
CA LEU A 504 13.72 -17.32 30.48
C LEU A 504 13.37 -17.00 29.02
N ILE A 505 14.21 -17.38 28.05
CA ILE A 505 13.96 -17.17 26.61
C ILE A 505 12.68 -17.91 26.19
N GLU A 506 12.55 -19.17 26.61
CA GLU A 506 11.33 -19.95 26.40
C GLU A 506 10.11 -19.32 27.06
N SER A 507 10.22 -18.87 28.32
CA SER A 507 9.10 -18.25 29.03
C SER A 507 8.69 -16.90 28.43
N LEU A 508 9.63 -16.11 27.90
CA LEU A 508 9.33 -14.87 27.19
C LEU A 508 8.61 -15.16 25.86
N TRP A 509 9.06 -16.16 25.10
CA TRP A 509 8.40 -16.59 23.87
C TRP A 509 6.99 -17.14 24.12
N ARG A 510 6.83 -18.04 25.09
CA ARG A 510 5.53 -18.61 25.51
C ARG A 510 4.58 -17.53 26.01
N GLY A 511 5.06 -16.61 26.85
CA GLY A 511 4.28 -15.49 27.37
C GLY A 511 3.78 -14.56 26.27
N LEU A 512 4.68 -14.12 25.39
CA LEU A 512 4.35 -13.30 24.22
C LEU A 512 3.35 -13.98 23.30
N ARG A 513 3.59 -15.25 22.91
CA ARG A 513 2.71 -15.99 21.98
C ARG A 513 1.30 -16.14 22.51
N LYS A 514 1.14 -16.36 23.82
CA LYS A 514 -0.16 -16.37 24.54
C LYS A 514 -0.83 -15.00 24.51
N ASP A 515 -0.06 -13.92 24.62
CA ASP A 515 -0.58 -12.55 24.70
C ASP A 515 -0.89 -11.93 23.34
N LEU A 516 -0.27 -12.36 22.24
CA LEU A 516 -0.59 -11.89 20.87
C LEU A 516 -2.06 -12.04 20.50
N ILE A 517 -2.74 -13.10 20.96
CA ILE A 517 -4.19 -13.31 20.76
C ILE A 517 -5.00 -12.08 21.24
N LYS A 518 -4.52 -11.37 22.27
CA LYS A 518 -5.18 -10.19 22.86
C LYS A 518 -5.11 -8.96 21.94
N ILE A 519 -4.13 -8.88 21.04
CA ILE A 519 -3.87 -7.71 20.18
C ILE A 519 -3.97 -7.96 18.67
N ILE A 520 -3.96 -9.22 18.21
CA ILE A 520 -3.87 -9.56 16.77
C ILE A 520 -5.07 -9.08 15.92
N ASN A 521 -6.20 -8.75 16.57
CA ASN A 521 -7.39 -8.16 15.95
C ASN A 521 -7.61 -6.69 16.37
N ARG A 522 -6.54 -5.94 16.69
CA ARG A 522 -6.59 -4.53 17.09
C ARG A 522 -5.69 -3.67 16.19
N PRO A 523 -6.19 -3.13 15.07
CA PRO A 523 -5.38 -2.33 14.15
C PRO A 523 -4.82 -1.06 14.81
N CYS A 524 -3.52 -1.09 15.11
CA CYS A 524 -2.72 0.06 15.54
C CYS A 524 -1.25 -0.18 15.20
N TYR A 525 -0.45 0.87 15.10
CA TYR A 525 0.94 0.79 14.66
C TYR A 525 1.82 0.04 15.67
N ARG A 526 1.58 0.16 16.98
CA ARG A 526 2.26 -0.65 18.00
C ARG A 526 1.96 -2.15 17.88
N SER A 527 0.73 -2.54 17.55
CA SER A 527 0.38 -3.96 17.33
C SER A 527 1.05 -4.54 16.08
N MET A 528 1.12 -3.75 15.01
CA MET A 528 1.78 -4.10 13.76
C MET A 528 3.28 -4.36 13.99
N LEU A 529 3.95 -3.47 14.74
CA LEU A 529 5.36 -3.66 15.11
C LEU A 529 5.54 -4.90 16.02
N CYS A 530 4.68 -5.09 17.02
CA CYS A 530 4.72 -6.26 17.90
C CYS A 530 4.59 -7.59 17.13
N LEU A 531 3.68 -7.66 16.15
CA LEU A 531 3.47 -8.82 15.30
C LEU A 531 4.66 -9.08 14.35
N PHE A 532 5.27 -8.05 13.76
CA PHE A 532 6.50 -8.20 12.96
C PHE A 532 7.70 -8.62 13.81
N LEU A 533 7.87 -8.05 15.01
CA LEU A 533 8.95 -8.44 15.93
C LEU A 533 8.80 -9.91 16.32
N PHE A 534 7.60 -10.38 16.69
CA PHE A 534 7.35 -11.79 16.97
C PHE A 534 7.69 -12.70 15.78
N ALA A 535 7.33 -12.30 14.56
CA ALA A 535 7.64 -13.07 13.36
C ALA A 535 9.15 -13.21 13.09
N MET A 536 9.99 -12.35 13.68
CA MET A 536 11.45 -12.46 13.67
C MET A 536 12.04 -13.15 14.92
N VAL A 537 11.24 -13.61 15.87
CA VAL A 537 11.72 -14.42 17.00
C VAL A 537 11.78 -15.89 16.58
N PRO A 538 12.98 -16.49 16.46
CA PRO A 538 13.08 -17.90 16.16
C PRO A 538 12.50 -18.73 17.30
N ILE A 539 11.89 -19.85 16.95
CA ILE A 539 11.33 -20.79 17.92
C ILE A 539 12.46 -21.34 18.80
N PRO A 540 12.36 -21.26 20.14
CA PRO A 540 13.38 -21.80 21.04
C PRO A 540 13.55 -23.32 20.91
N ALA A 541 14.77 -23.82 21.13
CA ALA A 541 15.11 -25.23 20.94
C ALA A 541 14.35 -26.21 21.87
N GLY A 542 13.88 -25.75 23.03
CA GLY A 542 13.06 -26.54 23.96
C GLY A 542 11.55 -26.58 23.65
N ILE A 543 11.09 -25.94 22.57
CA ILE A 543 9.68 -26.00 22.13
C ILE A 543 9.46 -27.28 21.30
N SER A 544 8.57 -28.16 21.78
CA SER A 544 8.19 -29.37 21.06
C SER A 544 7.44 -29.06 19.76
N GLU A 545 7.39 -30.02 18.83
CA GLU A 545 6.63 -29.85 17.58
C GLU A 545 5.12 -29.72 17.87
N GLU A 546 4.60 -30.47 18.85
CA GLU A 546 3.23 -30.29 19.35
C GLU A 546 2.97 -28.88 19.90
N GLU A 547 3.90 -28.29 20.66
CA GLU A 547 3.75 -26.91 21.15
C GLU A 547 3.88 -25.89 20.00
N GLU A 548 4.76 -26.14 19.03
CA GLU A 548 4.93 -25.32 17.82
C GLU A 548 3.64 -25.27 16.98
N ASP A 549 2.98 -26.41 16.74
CA ASP A 549 1.68 -26.46 16.05
C ASP A 549 0.55 -25.82 16.88
N ASN A 550 0.56 -25.97 18.21
CA ASN A 550 -0.48 -25.45 19.10
C ASN A 550 -0.31 -23.94 19.40
N GLY A 551 -0.64 -23.08 18.43
CA GLY A 551 -0.82 -21.65 18.67
C GLY A 551 -0.82 -20.81 17.40
N ILE A 552 -0.56 -19.50 17.52
CA ILE A 552 -0.40 -18.62 16.34
C ILE A 552 0.94 -18.93 15.66
N PRO A 553 0.98 -19.20 14.34
CA PRO A 553 2.22 -19.29 13.56
C PRO A 553 2.82 -17.91 13.25
N ALA A 554 4.15 -17.80 13.23
CA ALA A 554 4.86 -16.56 12.90
C ALA A 554 4.41 -15.93 11.57
N GLN A 555 4.18 -16.75 10.54
CA GLN A 555 3.68 -16.30 9.23
C GLN A 555 2.30 -15.63 9.31
N PHE A 556 1.39 -16.10 10.19
CA PHE A 556 0.09 -15.47 10.39
C PHE A 556 0.22 -14.10 11.06
N CYS A 557 1.19 -13.92 11.96
CA CYS A 557 1.50 -12.60 12.52
C CYS A 557 1.98 -11.60 11.45
N VAL A 558 2.80 -12.04 10.48
CA VAL A 558 3.17 -11.21 9.31
C VAL A 558 1.91 -10.80 8.53
N GLN A 559 1.03 -11.74 8.21
CA GLN A 559 -0.20 -11.46 7.46
C GLN A 559 -1.12 -10.47 8.20
N ALA A 560 -1.33 -10.67 9.51
CA ALA A 560 -2.11 -9.77 10.35
C ALA A 560 -1.48 -8.37 10.46
N ALA A 561 -0.15 -8.26 10.58
CA ALA A 561 0.56 -6.98 10.59
C ALA A 561 0.40 -6.21 9.28
N LEU A 562 0.49 -6.90 8.13
CA LEU A 562 0.30 -6.30 6.81
C LEU A 562 -1.16 -5.86 6.59
N GLN A 563 -2.13 -6.65 7.07
CA GLN A 563 -3.55 -6.25 7.09
C GLN A 563 -3.82 -5.06 8.02
N HIS A 564 -3.18 -4.98 9.18
CA HIS A 564 -3.23 -3.81 10.05
C HIS A 564 -2.74 -2.56 9.32
N VAL A 565 -1.62 -2.62 8.58
CA VAL A 565 -1.16 -1.51 7.73
C VAL A 565 -2.23 -1.14 6.71
N GLN A 566 -2.73 -2.08 5.90
CA GLN A 566 -3.79 -1.80 4.91
C GLN A 566 -5.02 -1.11 5.53
N HIS A 567 -5.47 -1.58 6.70
CA HIS A 567 -6.60 -1.00 7.43
C HIS A 567 -6.31 0.43 7.90
N LEU A 568 -5.14 0.67 8.51
CA LEU A 568 -4.74 1.98 9.03
C LEU A 568 -4.62 3.02 7.90
N ARG A 569 -3.98 2.64 6.77
CA ARG A 569 -3.87 3.49 5.56
C ARG A 569 -5.24 3.78 4.91
N ALA A 570 -6.14 2.80 4.93
CA ALA A 570 -7.52 3.01 4.44
C ALA A 570 -8.30 3.98 5.36
N ARG A 571 -8.09 3.89 6.69
CA ARG A 571 -8.72 4.76 7.68
C ARG A 571 -8.33 6.24 7.50
N GLN A 572 -7.04 6.55 7.25
CA GLN A 572 -6.62 7.92 6.94
C GLN A 572 -7.42 8.51 5.77
N ARG A 573 -7.55 7.78 4.65
CA ARG A 573 -8.22 8.27 3.44
C ARG A 573 -9.72 8.57 3.63
N SER A 574 -10.35 8.01 4.67
CA SER A 574 -11.69 8.40 5.09
C SER A 574 -11.74 9.63 6.01
N LEU A 575 -10.70 9.88 6.82
CA LEU A 575 -10.60 11.07 7.68
C LEU A 575 -10.32 12.33 6.83
N GLU A 576 -9.50 12.21 5.79
CA GLU A 576 -9.22 13.30 4.83
C GLU A 576 -10.46 13.77 4.03
N PHE A 577 -11.62 13.13 4.19
CA PHE A 577 -12.87 13.46 3.51
C PHE A 577 -14.03 13.86 4.45
N ASN A 578 -13.76 14.24 5.70
CA ASN A 578 -14.77 14.63 6.69
C ASN A 578 -15.35 16.05 6.46
N GLY A 579 -16.04 16.24 5.33
CA GLY A 579 -16.54 17.54 4.85
C GLY A 579 -17.77 18.13 5.59
N SER A 580 -17.82 18.11 6.92
CA SER A 580 -19.04 18.40 7.70
C SER A 580 -18.94 19.49 8.78
N LYS A 581 -17.81 20.21 8.92
CA LYS A 581 -17.65 21.32 9.89
C LYS A 581 -17.21 22.64 9.25
N VAL A 582 -18.11 23.64 9.29
CA VAL A 582 -17.83 25.04 8.96
C VAL A 582 -17.80 25.85 10.25
N CYS A 583 -16.61 26.14 10.76
CA CYS A 583 -16.43 27.12 11.84
C CYS A 583 -16.41 28.55 11.28
N PRO A 584 -16.93 29.56 12.00
CA PRO A 584 -16.72 30.97 11.65
C PRO A 584 -15.22 31.33 11.55
N ILE A 585 -14.88 32.22 10.63
CA ILE A 585 -13.49 32.42 10.15
C ILE A 585 -12.60 33.21 11.12
N SER A 586 -13.18 33.88 12.14
CA SER A 586 -12.48 34.82 13.04
C SER A 586 -11.17 34.30 13.64
N ASP A 587 -11.15 33.05 14.12
CA ASP A 587 -10.09 32.59 15.03
C ASP A 587 -9.06 31.65 14.38
N ARG A 588 -9.21 31.35 13.08
CA ARG A 588 -8.35 30.35 12.39
C ARG A 588 -6.97 30.85 11.98
N VAL A 589 -6.71 32.15 11.96
CA VAL A 589 -5.47 32.75 11.42
C VAL A 589 -4.22 32.29 12.19
N ALA A 590 -4.34 31.96 13.48
CA ALA A 590 -3.24 31.44 14.29
C ALA A 590 -3.08 29.90 14.25
N ILE A 591 -4.04 29.17 13.67
CA ILE A 591 -4.11 27.69 13.71
C ILE A 591 -3.78 27.07 12.34
N MET A 592 -4.03 27.78 11.24
CA MET A 592 -3.86 27.23 9.88
C MET A 592 -2.40 26.97 9.47
N THR A 593 -1.42 27.70 10.02
CA THR A 593 0.00 27.51 9.69
C THR A 593 0.64 26.26 10.31
N SER A 594 0.07 25.70 11.38
CA SER A 594 0.53 24.42 11.92
C SER A 594 -0.10 23.24 11.18
N LEU A 595 -1.40 23.30 10.85
CA LEU A 595 -2.15 22.21 10.22
C LEU A 595 -1.57 21.75 8.87
N ASP A 596 -1.19 22.66 7.97
CA ASP A 596 -0.62 22.29 6.66
C ASP A 596 0.73 21.54 6.83
N GLN A 597 1.58 21.95 7.79
CA GLN A 597 2.85 21.25 8.09
C GLN A 597 2.61 19.91 8.80
N PHE A 598 1.62 19.85 9.69
CA PHE A 598 1.22 18.67 10.47
C PHE A 598 0.73 17.55 9.54
N GLN A 599 -0.09 17.86 8.54
CA GLN A 599 -0.55 16.88 7.54
C GLN A 599 0.57 16.41 6.61
N ILE A 600 1.47 17.31 6.17
CA ILE A 600 2.63 16.95 5.33
C ILE A 600 3.60 16.01 6.10
N ASN A 601 3.86 16.29 7.37
CA ASN A 601 4.70 15.43 8.22
C ASN A 601 4.06 14.05 8.42
N PHE A 602 2.75 13.98 8.63
CA PHE A 602 2.05 12.69 8.76
C PHE A 602 2.14 11.85 7.48
N MET A 603 1.91 12.42 6.30
CA MET A 603 1.95 11.67 5.03
C MET A 603 3.34 11.07 4.73
N SER A 604 4.43 11.77 5.08
CA SER A 604 5.79 11.26 4.88
C SER A 604 6.12 10.13 5.87
N MET A 605 5.73 10.29 7.14
CA MET A 605 5.90 9.29 8.19
C MET A 605 5.01 8.03 7.99
N GLU A 606 3.77 8.18 7.51
CA GLU A 606 2.88 7.07 7.13
C GLU A 606 3.47 6.28 5.95
N SER A 607 4.11 6.99 5.00
CA SER A 607 4.84 6.37 3.89
C SER A 607 6.12 5.65 4.33
N ILE A 608 6.81 6.13 5.38
CA ILE A 608 7.94 5.41 6.01
C ILE A 608 7.47 4.09 6.66
N ILE A 609 6.35 4.11 7.39
CA ILE A 609 5.77 2.88 7.95
C ILE A 609 5.34 1.91 6.84
N TYR A 610 4.75 2.40 5.76
CA TYR A 610 4.42 1.58 4.60
C TYR A 610 5.67 0.98 3.92
N TRP A 611 6.79 1.71 3.88
CA TRP A 611 8.07 1.18 3.40
C TRP A 611 8.65 0.09 4.32
N ALA A 612 8.53 0.24 5.64
CA ALA A 612 8.85 -0.82 6.59
C ALA A 612 8.02 -2.08 6.30
N ALA A 613 6.71 -1.92 6.13
CA ALA A 613 5.80 -3.04 5.85
C ALA A 613 6.09 -3.72 4.50
N LEU A 614 6.40 -2.94 3.44
CA LEU A 614 6.87 -3.48 2.16
C LEU A 614 8.20 -4.25 2.29
N THR A 615 9.07 -3.83 3.21
CA THR A 615 10.33 -4.53 3.50
C THR A 615 10.07 -5.90 4.12
N TYR A 616 9.18 -6.00 5.11
CA TYR A 616 8.75 -7.27 5.70
C TYR A 616 8.02 -8.18 4.69
N ASP A 617 7.10 -7.63 3.89
CA ASP A 617 6.35 -8.39 2.88
C ASP A 617 7.27 -8.97 1.79
N THR A 618 8.19 -8.14 1.27
CA THR A 618 9.16 -8.55 0.24
C THR A 618 10.16 -9.58 0.80
N SER A 619 10.62 -9.39 2.03
CA SER A 619 11.47 -10.36 2.75
C SER A 619 10.78 -11.71 2.88
N SER A 620 9.57 -11.73 3.44
CA SER A 620 8.80 -12.96 3.68
C SER A 620 8.47 -13.70 2.37
N SER A 621 8.12 -12.96 1.33
CA SER A 621 7.85 -13.49 -0.01
C SER A 621 9.08 -14.18 -0.62
N LEU A 622 10.27 -13.57 -0.48
CA LEU A 622 11.52 -14.16 -0.95
C LEU A 622 11.92 -15.42 -0.17
N THR A 623 11.92 -15.35 1.17
CA THR A 623 12.50 -16.38 2.04
C THR A 623 11.57 -17.57 2.25
N PHE A 624 10.33 -17.32 2.65
CA PHE A 624 9.31 -18.37 2.86
C PHE A 624 8.60 -18.79 1.57
N ASN A 625 8.99 -18.23 0.41
CA ASN A 625 8.43 -18.55 -0.91
C ASN A 625 6.91 -18.34 -1.00
N THR A 626 6.40 -17.27 -0.36
CA THR A 626 4.97 -16.93 -0.34
C THR A 626 4.60 -15.98 -1.48
N LYS A 627 3.31 -15.65 -1.62
CA LYS A 627 2.90 -14.43 -2.31
C LYS A 627 3.12 -13.21 -1.40
N SER A 628 3.29 -12.05 -2.02
CA SER A 628 3.40 -10.72 -1.39
C SER A 628 1.99 -10.13 -1.23
N LEU A 629 1.66 -9.53 -0.07
CA LEU A 629 0.32 -9.01 0.26
C LEU A 629 0.15 -7.50 0.08
N LEU A 630 1.23 -6.72 0.17
CA LEU A 630 1.19 -5.26 -0.04
C LEU A 630 1.61 -4.85 -1.46
N SER A 631 2.26 -5.75 -2.19
CA SER A 631 2.82 -5.48 -3.50
C SER A 631 2.53 -6.62 -4.47
N SER A 632 2.05 -6.26 -5.65
CA SER A 632 1.67 -7.14 -6.74
C SER A 632 2.74 -8.18 -7.07
N GLY A 633 2.30 -9.33 -7.56
CA GLY A 633 3.17 -10.35 -8.13
C GLY A 633 3.64 -10.05 -9.56
N LEU A 634 3.97 -11.13 -10.27
CA LEU A 634 4.40 -11.19 -11.68
C LEU A 634 3.80 -10.12 -12.60
N LEU A 635 2.48 -10.00 -12.65
CA LEU A 635 1.77 -9.17 -13.64
C LEU A 635 1.61 -7.69 -13.26
N GLY A 636 2.12 -7.25 -12.10
CA GLY A 636 1.84 -5.89 -11.61
C GLY A 636 3.01 -5.12 -10.99
N TRP A 637 4.04 -5.79 -10.46
CA TRP A 637 5.03 -5.15 -9.57
C TRP A 637 5.78 -3.96 -10.20
N GLU A 638 6.15 -4.04 -11.49
CA GLU A 638 6.85 -2.96 -12.21
C GLU A 638 6.00 -1.70 -12.37
N SER A 639 4.67 -1.84 -12.35
CA SER A 639 3.72 -0.75 -12.48
C SER A 639 3.49 0.02 -11.17
N GLU A 640 3.96 -0.48 -10.02
CA GLU A 640 3.68 0.13 -8.73
C GLU A 640 4.49 1.41 -8.49
N SER A 641 3.90 2.37 -7.78
CA SER A 641 4.57 3.64 -7.47
C SER A 641 5.82 3.44 -6.61
N SER A 642 5.79 2.53 -5.63
CA SER A 642 6.94 2.25 -4.75
C SER A 642 8.18 1.80 -5.52
N TRP A 643 8.07 0.78 -6.36
CA TRP A 643 9.21 0.22 -7.10
C TRP A 643 9.68 1.13 -8.24
N ARG A 644 8.77 1.91 -8.83
CA ARG A 644 9.13 2.98 -9.77
C ARG A 644 9.88 4.12 -9.08
N LEU A 645 9.47 4.51 -7.87
CA LEU A 645 10.14 5.55 -7.08
C LEU A 645 11.54 5.10 -6.65
N VAL A 646 11.72 3.85 -6.20
CA VAL A 646 13.05 3.27 -5.93
C VAL A 646 13.98 3.35 -7.15
N LYS A 647 13.46 3.17 -8.37
CA LYS A 647 14.22 3.39 -9.60
C LYS A 647 14.59 4.87 -9.79
N THR A 648 13.64 5.80 -9.68
CA THR A 648 13.93 7.23 -9.75
C THR A 648 14.97 7.68 -8.71
N CYS A 649 14.87 7.20 -7.47
CA CYS A 649 15.86 7.44 -6.41
C CYS A 649 17.25 6.89 -6.77
N THR A 650 17.32 5.72 -7.40
CA THR A 650 18.58 5.10 -7.86
C THR A 650 19.21 5.88 -9.01
N ASP A 651 18.40 6.33 -9.98
CA ASP A 651 18.87 7.12 -11.11
C ASP A 651 19.37 8.51 -10.64
N ILE A 652 18.68 9.14 -9.67
CA ILE A 652 19.14 10.36 -8.98
C ILE A 652 20.45 10.09 -8.22
N PHE A 653 20.52 9.02 -7.43
CA PHE A 653 21.73 8.65 -6.68
C PHE A 653 22.91 8.42 -7.60
N HIS A 654 22.69 7.70 -8.71
CA HIS A 654 23.69 7.41 -9.73
C HIS A 654 24.31 8.71 -10.23
N ASN A 655 23.50 9.65 -10.71
CA ASN A 655 23.97 10.92 -11.26
C ASN A 655 24.67 11.79 -10.19
N GLN A 656 24.13 11.84 -8.97
CA GLN A 656 24.76 12.56 -7.84
C GLN A 656 26.12 11.97 -7.39
N THR A 657 26.43 10.74 -7.76
CA THR A 657 27.64 10.01 -7.33
C THR A 657 28.51 9.53 -8.51
N GLU A 658 28.31 10.08 -9.70
CA GLU A 658 29.16 9.80 -10.87
C GLU A 658 30.63 10.12 -10.57
N ASP A 659 30.91 11.30 -10.04
CA ASP A 659 32.24 11.73 -9.61
C ASP A 659 32.86 10.77 -8.58
N TRP A 660 32.06 10.21 -7.68
CA TRP A 660 32.52 9.28 -6.66
C TRP A 660 32.96 7.94 -7.24
N ARG A 661 32.38 7.52 -8.38
CA ARG A 661 32.79 6.33 -9.14
C ARG A 661 33.97 6.61 -10.09
N LEU A 662 34.01 7.78 -10.72
CA LEU A 662 35.06 8.15 -11.70
C LEU A 662 36.36 8.63 -11.06
N ARG A 663 36.27 9.47 -10.02
CA ARG A 663 37.42 10.12 -9.35
C ARG A 663 37.71 9.58 -7.95
N GLY A 664 36.86 8.68 -7.45
CA GLY A 664 36.92 8.11 -6.11
C GLY A 664 36.18 8.94 -5.05
N VAL A 665 35.82 8.30 -3.94
CA VAL A 665 35.07 8.92 -2.83
C VAL A 665 35.92 9.03 -1.56
N ILE A 666 35.84 10.18 -0.89
CA ILE A 666 36.37 10.33 0.47
C ILE A 666 35.36 9.67 1.42
N VAL A 667 35.70 8.48 1.90
CA VAL A 667 34.87 7.72 2.83
C VAL A 667 34.95 8.35 4.22
N THR A 668 33.87 9.06 4.56
CA THR A 668 33.50 9.51 5.90
C THR A 668 32.36 8.64 6.45
N GLU A 669 32.09 8.73 7.75
CA GLU A 669 30.96 8.03 8.40
C GLU A 669 29.61 8.38 7.74
N GLU A 670 29.40 9.65 7.42
CA GLU A 670 28.20 10.15 6.73
C GLU A 670 28.08 9.60 5.30
N ASN A 671 29.15 9.72 4.49
CA ASN A 671 29.14 9.22 3.11
C ASN A 671 28.94 7.69 3.07
N ALA A 672 29.58 6.95 3.99
CA ALA A 672 29.40 5.51 4.09
C ALA A 672 27.95 5.14 4.41
N ASN A 673 27.33 5.76 5.42
CA ASN A 673 25.92 5.50 5.74
C ASN A 673 24.98 5.90 4.58
N ARG A 674 25.23 7.01 3.89
CA ARG A 674 24.47 7.41 2.69
C ARG A 674 24.56 6.39 1.55
N ILE A 675 25.75 5.83 1.31
CA ILE A 675 25.98 4.78 0.31
C ILE A 675 25.24 3.49 0.71
N ILE A 676 25.38 3.06 1.98
CA ILE A 676 24.77 1.82 2.50
C ILE A 676 23.24 1.92 2.52
N ALA A 677 22.67 3.05 2.93
CA ALA A 677 21.23 3.31 2.91
C ALA A 677 20.64 3.21 1.49
N ALA A 678 21.23 3.94 0.52
CA ALA A 678 20.79 3.90 -0.86
C ALA A 678 20.96 2.51 -1.51
N ALA A 679 22.03 1.79 -1.16
CA ALA A 679 22.23 0.41 -1.57
C ALA A 679 21.19 -0.56 -0.97
N SER A 680 20.77 -0.37 0.29
CA SER A 680 19.74 -1.19 0.93
C SER A 680 18.39 -1.10 0.22
N ALA A 681 18.02 0.10 -0.25
CA ALA A 681 16.79 0.32 -1.03
C ALA A 681 16.79 -0.46 -2.35
N TRP A 682 17.89 -0.41 -3.12
CA TRP A 682 17.98 -1.17 -4.36
C TRP A 682 18.14 -2.67 -4.12
N LYS A 683 18.85 -3.08 -3.06
CA LYS A 683 18.88 -4.48 -2.58
C LYS A 683 17.46 -5.00 -2.36
N LEU A 684 16.57 -4.21 -1.74
CA LEU A 684 15.17 -4.60 -1.58
C LEU A 684 14.41 -4.71 -2.91
N ARG A 685 14.72 -3.87 -3.92
CA ARG A 685 14.17 -4.07 -5.28
C ARG A 685 14.66 -5.37 -5.91
N VAL A 686 15.94 -5.73 -5.77
CA VAL A 686 16.48 -7.02 -6.23
C VAL A 686 15.76 -8.19 -5.54
N TRP A 687 15.53 -8.09 -4.22
CA TRP A 687 14.72 -9.03 -3.46
C TRP A 687 13.28 -9.17 -4.01
N LYS A 688 12.63 -8.07 -4.38
CA LYS A 688 11.30 -8.11 -5.00
C LYS A 688 11.32 -8.85 -6.34
N VAL A 689 12.29 -8.58 -7.22
CA VAL A 689 12.34 -9.29 -8.53
C VAL A 689 12.60 -10.78 -8.36
N ALA A 690 13.51 -11.16 -7.44
CA ALA A 690 13.79 -12.55 -7.12
C ALA A 690 12.56 -13.26 -6.52
N ALA A 691 11.82 -12.61 -5.62
CA ALA A 691 10.57 -13.15 -5.07
C ALA A 691 9.49 -13.34 -6.14
N VAL A 692 9.38 -12.39 -7.08
CA VAL A 692 8.47 -12.50 -8.23
C VAL A 692 8.91 -13.57 -9.22
N LEU A 693 10.22 -13.80 -9.42
CA LEU A 693 10.72 -14.91 -10.23
C LEU A 693 10.41 -16.26 -9.57
N LYS A 694 10.58 -16.37 -8.25
CA LYS A 694 10.16 -17.55 -7.47
C LYS A 694 8.66 -17.81 -7.57
N GLU A 695 7.84 -16.76 -7.54
CA GLU A 695 6.39 -16.87 -7.81
C GLU A 695 6.11 -17.40 -9.22
N ALA A 696 6.74 -16.82 -10.25
CA ALA A 696 6.56 -17.24 -11.64
C ALA A 696 6.95 -18.71 -11.88
N LEU A 697 8.09 -19.16 -11.31
CA LEU A 697 8.58 -20.53 -11.40
C LEU A 697 7.70 -21.51 -10.61
N ARG A 698 7.31 -21.16 -9.38
CA ARG A 698 6.47 -21.99 -8.48
C ARG A 698 5.08 -22.25 -9.06
N GLU A 699 4.54 -21.30 -9.80
CA GLU A 699 3.18 -21.36 -10.35
C GLU A 699 3.12 -21.78 -11.83
N GLY A 700 4.26 -22.08 -12.45
CA GLY A 700 4.32 -22.63 -13.80
C GLY A 700 3.85 -21.66 -14.89
N HIS A 701 4.18 -20.38 -14.75
CA HIS A 701 3.82 -19.36 -15.76
C HIS A 701 4.59 -19.56 -17.07
N GLU A 702 4.04 -19.03 -18.16
CA GLU A 702 4.58 -19.16 -19.53
C GLU A 702 6.04 -18.68 -19.64
N ASP A 703 6.80 -19.27 -20.56
CA ASP A 703 8.23 -19.00 -20.77
C ASP A 703 8.53 -17.52 -21.00
N ASP A 704 7.73 -16.83 -21.80
CA ASP A 704 7.86 -15.39 -22.02
C ASP A 704 7.70 -14.58 -20.72
N ALA A 705 6.86 -15.04 -19.79
CA ALA A 705 6.62 -14.36 -18.51
C ALA A 705 7.76 -14.61 -17.51
N VAL A 706 8.26 -15.85 -17.44
CA VAL A 706 9.46 -16.21 -16.65
C VAL A 706 10.68 -15.47 -17.19
N HIS A 707 10.88 -15.44 -18.51
CA HIS A 707 12.03 -14.79 -19.15
C HIS A 707 12.03 -13.27 -18.92
N ARG A 708 10.87 -12.59 -19.03
CA ARG A 708 10.77 -11.15 -18.73
C ARG A 708 11.23 -10.82 -17.30
N VAL A 709 10.79 -11.58 -16.30
CA VAL A 709 11.20 -11.32 -14.90
C VAL A 709 12.67 -11.68 -14.67
N TYR A 710 13.16 -12.75 -15.31
CA TYR A 710 14.59 -13.08 -15.34
C TYR A 710 15.42 -11.91 -15.91
N THR A 711 15.02 -11.31 -17.03
CA THR A 711 15.69 -10.10 -17.57
C THR A 711 15.66 -8.95 -16.56
N SER A 712 14.49 -8.64 -15.98
CA SER A 712 14.37 -7.58 -14.96
C SER A 712 15.19 -7.83 -13.69
N ALA A 713 15.47 -9.10 -13.35
CA ALA A 713 16.33 -9.48 -12.23
C ALA A 713 17.82 -9.32 -12.56
N VAL A 714 18.25 -9.77 -13.74
CA VAL A 714 19.62 -9.58 -14.27
C VAL A 714 19.95 -8.10 -14.39
N ASP A 715 19.04 -7.28 -14.93
CA ASP A 715 19.22 -5.83 -15.02
C ASP A 715 19.23 -5.16 -13.63
N ALA A 716 18.48 -5.67 -12.65
CA ALA A 716 18.56 -5.17 -11.27
C ALA A 716 19.92 -5.45 -10.62
N ILE A 717 20.47 -6.65 -10.79
CA ILE A 717 21.82 -7.03 -10.34
C ILE A 717 22.88 -6.17 -11.03
N LYS A 718 22.78 -6.01 -12.36
CA LYS A 718 23.68 -5.19 -13.18
C LYS A 718 23.68 -3.72 -12.73
N GLN A 719 22.51 -3.11 -12.51
CA GLN A 719 22.40 -1.73 -12.05
C GLN A 719 22.99 -1.52 -10.64
N PHE A 720 22.90 -2.52 -9.75
CA PHE A 720 23.57 -2.49 -8.45
C PHE A 720 25.08 -2.57 -8.58
N ASN A 721 25.57 -3.50 -9.40
CA ASN A 721 27.00 -3.69 -9.67
C ASN A 721 27.65 -2.47 -10.34
N VAL A 722 26.88 -1.69 -11.11
CA VAL A 722 27.32 -0.42 -11.70
C VAL A 722 27.23 0.76 -10.72
N THR A 723 26.15 0.89 -9.96
CA THR A 723 25.85 2.10 -9.18
C THR A 723 26.41 2.05 -7.75
N TYR A 724 26.26 0.92 -7.07
CA TYR A 724 26.51 0.79 -5.63
C TYR A 724 27.77 -0.03 -5.30
N ARG A 725 28.01 -1.16 -5.97
CA ARG A 725 29.16 -2.05 -5.66
C ARG A 725 30.53 -1.32 -5.64
N PRO A 726 30.86 -0.40 -6.58
CA PRO A 726 32.14 0.31 -6.53
C PRO A 726 32.29 1.21 -5.30
N LEU A 727 31.18 1.79 -4.83
CA LEU A 727 31.14 2.66 -3.66
C LEU A 727 31.14 1.85 -2.35
N LEU A 728 30.46 0.71 -2.32
CA LEU A 728 30.50 -0.23 -1.19
C LEU A 728 31.90 -0.85 -1.00
N VAL A 729 32.62 -1.14 -2.08
CA VAL A 729 34.04 -1.57 -2.05
C VAL A 729 34.97 -0.42 -1.63
N ALA A 730 34.63 0.84 -1.94
CA ALA A 730 35.36 1.98 -1.39
C ALA A 730 35.17 2.08 0.14
N CYS A 731 33.94 1.88 0.64
CA CYS A 731 33.66 1.78 2.08
C CYS A 731 34.42 0.62 2.73
N GLU A 732 34.43 -0.57 2.11
CA GLU A 732 35.16 -1.76 2.56
C GLU A 732 36.65 -1.49 2.78
N ARG A 733 37.33 -0.83 1.82
CA ARG A 733 38.75 -0.43 1.93
C ARG A 733 39.04 0.53 3.08
N ARG A 734 38.02 1.13 3.68
CA ARG A 734 38.10 2.08 4.79
C ARG A 734 37.34 1.60 6.04
N ILE A 735 36.82 0.36 6.03
CA ILE A 735 35.83 -0.15 6.98
C ILE A 735 36.29 -0.10 8.44
N GLN A 736 37.60 -0.25 8.70
CA GLN A 736 38.15 -0.20 10.05
C GLN A 736 38.16 1.21 10.67
N PHE A 737 37.97 2.26 9.87
CA PHE A 737 37.84 3.65 10.32
C PHE A 737 36.37 4.08 10.52
N LEU A 738 35.41 3.18 10.31
CA LEU A 738 33.97 3.43 10.45
C LEU A 738 33.41 2.84 11.75
N SER A 739 32.31 3.40 12.27
CA SER A 739 31.72 2.93 13.53
C SER A 739 31.19 1.49 13.43
N GLN A 740 31.07 0.80 14.57
CA GLN A 740 30.56 -0.58 14.64
C GLN A 740 29.16 -0.74 14.01
N HIS A 741 28.28 0.26 14.17
CA HIS A 741 26.96 0.25 13.54
C HIS A 741 27.05 0.34 12.01
N THR A 742 28.01 1.11 11.48
CA THR A 742 28.27 1.22 10.03
C THR A 742 28.93 -0.05 9.47
N LYS A 743 29.82 -0.71 10.24
CA LYS A 743 30.34 -2.04 9.88
C LYS A 743 29.22 -3.09 9.81
N LEU A 744 28.32 -3.10 10.80
CA LEU A 744 27.14 -3.98 10.83
C LEU A 744 26.21 -3.70 9.64
N ARG A 745 25.78 -2.46 9.44
CA ARG A 745 24.90 -2.07 8.30
C ARG A 745 25.51 -2.39 6.93
N TRP A 746 26.84 -2.30 6.76
CA TRP A 746 27.53 -2.70 5.54
C TRP A 746 27.47 -4.23 5.33
N TYR A 747 27.78 -5.01 6.37
CA TYR A 747 27.67 -6.47 6.38
C TYR A 747 26.25 -6.92 6.04
N GLU A 748 25.22 -6.35 6.67
CA GLU A 748 23.80 -6.63 6.40
C GLU A 748 23.45 -6.45 4.91
N VAL A 749 23.83 -5.32 4.32
CA VAL A 749 23.52 -5.03 2.91
C VAL A 749 24.27 -5.95 1.96
N MET A 750 25.54 -6.27 2.23
CA MET A 750 26.35 -7.17 1.40
C MET A 750 25.85 -8.62 1.48
N LEU A 751 25.62 -9.14 2.68
CA LEU A 751 25.11 -10.49 2.90
C LEU A 751 23.74 -10.65 2.25
N HIS A 752 22.79 -9.75 2.52
CA HIS A 752 21.44 -9.84 1.94
C HIS A 752 21.43 -9.67 0.41
N TYR A 753 22.32 -8.87 -0.17
CA TYR A 753 22.40 -8.73 -1.63
C TYR A 753 22.83 -10.05 -2.29
N HIS A 754 23.94 -10.65 -1.83
CA HIS A 754 24.44 -11.89 -2.44
C HIS A 754 23.57 -13.11 -2.09
N LEU A 755 23.03 -13.20 -0.87
CA LEU A 755 22.07 -14.24 -0.48
C LEU A 755 20.84 -14.28 -1.39
N CYS A 756 20.30 -13.12 -1.79
CA CYS A 756 19.18 -13.07 -2.71
C CYS A 756 19.50 -13.68 -4.08
N ILE A 757 20.71 -13.41 -4.61
CA ILE A 757 21.19 -14.00 -5.86
C ILE A 757 21.27 -15.54 -5.72
N LEU A 758 21.78 -16.05 -4.60
CA LEU A 758 21.85 -17.50 -4.35
C LEU A 758 20.45 -18.13 -4.21
N ILE A 759 19.54 -17.51 -3.46
CA ILE A 759 18.13 -17.97 -3.31
C ILE A 759 17.38 -17.95 -4.65
N MET A 760 17.68 -16.98 -5.52
CA MET A 760 17.09 -16.90 -6.85
C MET A 760 17.62 -18.02 -7.76
N ILE A 761 18.93 -18.30 -7.72
CA ILE A 761 19.56 -19.35 -8.52
C ILE A 761 19.10 -20.74 -8.05
N ASP A 762 19.06 -21.00 -6.74
CA ASP A 762 18.54 -22.24 -6.14
C ASP A 762 17.10 -22.56 -6.59
N ALA A 763 16.26 -21.53 -6.73
CA ALA A 763 14.91 -21.68 -7.27
C ALA A 763 14.89 -22.02 -8.78
N ILE A 764 15.81 -21.47 -9.58
CA ILE A 764 15.97 -21.78 -11.01
C ILE A 764 16.51 -23.21 -11.18
N GLU A 765 17.48 -23.65 -10.35
CA GLU A 765 17.98 -25.03 -10.33
C GLU A 765 16.87 -26.01 -9.93
N THR A 766 16.11 -25.70 -8.87
CA THR A 766 14.97 -26.51 -8.41
C THR A 766 13.86 -26.60 -9.47
N ALA A 767 13.59 -25.52 -10.20
CA ALA A 767 12.66 -25.50 -11.33
C ALA A 767 13.23 -26.12 -12.63
N ARG A 768 14.50 -26.55 -12.62
CA ARG A 768 15.22 -27.19 -13.75
C ARG A 768 15.29 -26.32 -15.02
N ARG A 769 15.29 -25.00 -14.87
CA ARG A 769 15.29 -24.01 -15.97
C ARG A 769 16.69 -23.71 -16.50
N THR A 770 17.27 -24.69 -17.18
CA THR A 770 18.63 -24.60 -17.76
C THR A 770 18.79 -23.45 -18.75
N ASP A 771 17.73 -23.14 -19.50
CA ASP A 771 17.63 -22.08 -20.50
C ASP A 771 18.01 -20.67 -20.00
N ILE A 772 17.78 -20.39 -18.71
CA ILE A 772 18.18 -19.15 -18.04
C ILE A 772 19.28 -19.34 -17.00
N LEU A 773 19.60 -20.59 -16.63
CA LEU A 773 20.61 -20.89 -15.61
C LEU A 773 22.04 -20.63 -16.12
N ASP A 774 22.32 -20.96 -17.38
CA ASP A 774 23.65 -20.81 -17.99
C ASP A 774 24.12 -19.34 -17.99
N GLY A 775 23.17 -18.40 -18.16
CA GLY A 775 23.42 -16.96 -18.10
C GLY A 775 23.84 -16.44 -16.72
N LEU A 776 23.64 -17.23 -15.65
CA LEU A 776 23.96 -16.85 -14.27
C LEU A 776 25.22 -17.53 -13.70
N ILE A 777 25.94 -18.37 -14.46
CA ILE A 777 27.09 -19.14 -13.93
C ILE A 777 28.16 -18.23 -13.29
N ILE A 778 28.51 -17.12 -13.95
CA ILE A 778 29.49 -16.15 -13.41
C ILE A 778 28.93 -15.43 -12.19
N THR A 779 27.67 -14.97 -12.27
CA THR A 779 26.96 -14.27 -11.20
C THR A 779 26.79 -15.14 -9.94
N ARG A 780 26.65 -16.46 -10.12
CA ARG A 780 26.65 -17.46 -9.05
C ARG A 780 27.99 -17.49 -8.35
N SER A 781 29.09 -17.70 -9.08
CA SER A 781 30.44 -17.79 -8.51
C SER A 781 30.85 -16.48 -7.81
N GLU A 782 30.50 -15.32 -8.38
CA GLU A 782 30.65 -14.03 -7.70
C GLU A 782 29.85 -13.96 -6.39
N ALA A 783 28.61 -14.46 -6.35
CA ALA A 783 27.77 -14.43 -5.16
C ALA A 783 28.18 -15.48 -4.10
N GLU A 784 28.60 -16.68 -4.49
CA GLU A 784 29.14 -17.71 -3.61
C GLU A 784 30.42 -17.18 -2.93
N GLY A 785 31.39 -16.69 -3.71
CA GLY A 785 32.61 -16.08 -3.19
C GLY A 785 32.38 -14.83 -2.33
N SER A 786 31.49 -13.93 -2.75
CA SER A 786 31.19 -12.70 -1.98
C SER A 786 30.42 -12.99 -0.69
N THR A 787 29.54 -14.00 -0.68
CA THR A 787 28.84 -14.43 0.55
C THR A 787 29.83 -15.04 1.54
N MET A 788 30.72 -15.93 1.07
CA MET A 788 31.78 -16.51 1.92
C MET A 788 32.67 -15.42 2.53
N ASN A 789 33.12 -14.45 1.72
CA ASN A 789 33.89 -13.31 2.22
C ASN A 789 33.10 -12.45 3.22
N CYS A 790 31.79 -12.29 3.05
CA CYS A 790 30.94 -11.55 3.98
C CYS A 790 30.75 -12.27 5.32
N LEU A 791 30.65 -13.61 5.31
CA LEU A 791 30.66 -14.42 6.54
C LEU A 791 32.02 -14.28 7.25
N VAL A 792 33.14 -14.46 6.54
CA VAL A 792 34.50 -14.27 7.08
C VAL A 792 34.71 -12.84 7.63
N PHE A 793 34.15 -11.81 6.97
CA PHE A 793 34.12 -10.45 7.50
C PHE A 793 33.34 -10.36 8.82
N GLY A 794 32.16 -10.97 8.90
CA GLY A 794 31.31 -11.01 10.09
C GLY A 794 31.88 -11.81 11.27
N LEU A 795 32.72 -12.81 11.00
CA LEU A 795 33.48 -13.57 11.99
C LEU A 795 34.64 -12.74 12.59
N ASN A 796 35.36 -11.97 11.76
CA ASN A 796 36.59 -11.28 12.17
C ASN A 796 36.34 -9.86 12.70
N ASN A 797 35.27 -9.19 12.28
CA ASN A 797 34.90 -7.87 12.79
C ASN A 797 34.00 -8.02 14.00
N HIS A 798 34.18 -7.14 14.99
CA HIS A 798 33.54 -7.24 16.29
C HIS A 798 32.68 -6.01 16.61
N PHE A 799 31.69 -6.21 17.46
CA PHE A 799 30.82 -5.22 18.08
C PHE A 799 30.99 -5.26 19.60
N ILE A 800 30.93 -4.09 20.25
CA ILE A 800 31.01 -3.93 21.70
C ILE A 800 29.60 -3.66 22.22
N ILE A 801 29.11 -4.57 23.07
CA ILE A 801 27.79 -4.51 23.71
C ILE A 801 27.98 -4.12 25.19
N PRO A 802 27.21 -3.17 25.74
CA PRO A 802 27.21 -2.91 27.18
C PRO A 802 26.67 -4.11 27.97
N GLN A 803 27.26 -4.41 29.11
CA GLN A 803 26.85 -5.41 30.09
C GLN A 803 26.68 -4.75 31.45
N ARG A 804 25.43 -4.45 31.83
CA ARG A 804 25.10 -3.95 33.16
C ARG A 804 25.22 -5.06 34.21
N LYS A 805 25.86 -4.73 35.34
CA LYS A 805 25.99 -5.60 36.53
C LYS A 805 25.67 -4.81 37.80
N GLY A 806 24.39 -4.53 38.01
CA GLY A 806 23.93 -3.65 39.10
C GLY A 806 24.42 -2.21 38.94
N GLU A 807 24.44 -1.47 40.05
CA GLU A 807 24.52 0.01 40.05
C GLU A 807 25.90 0.62 39.80
N THR A 808 27.00 -0.16 39.74
CA THR A 808 28.35 0.39 39.99
C THR A 808 29.38 0.33 38.85
N GLU A 809 29.30 -0.58 37.88
CA GLU A 809 30.24 -0.63 36.74
C GLU A 809 29.58 -1.07 35.42
N ASP A 810 29.73 -0.24 34.37
CA ASP A 810 29.45 -0.63 32.98
C ASP A 810 30.56 -1.56 32.48
N THR A 811 30.36 -2.87 32.62
CA THR A 811 31.19 -3.86 31.92
C THR A 811 30.80 -3.94 30.44
N PHE A 812 31.69 -4.41 29.57
CA PHE A 812 31.43 -4.53 28.13
C PHE A 812 31.84 -5.91 27.62
N VAL A 813 31.06 -6.46 26.68
CA VAL A 813 31.38 -7.72 25.99
C VAL A 813 31.61 -7.43 24.51
N THR A 814 32.71 -7.96 23.98
CA THR A 814 33.08 -7.84 22.57
C THR A 814 32.75 -9.14 21.84
N VAL A 815 31.90 -9.08 20.82
CA VAL A 815 31.42 -10.27 20.06
C VAL A 815 31.59 -10.07 18.56
N PRO A 816 31.74 -11.14 17.75
CA PRO A 816 31.72 -11.01 16.28
C PRO A 816 30.40 -10.39 15.78
N LEU A 817 30.45 -9.61 14.69
CA LEU A 817 29.25 -9.02 14.07
C LEU A 817 28.21 -10.11 13.74
N LEU A 818 28.66 -11.28 13.29
CA LEU A 818 27.78 -12.39 12.92
C LEU A 818 27.01 -12.99 14.11
N ALA A 819 27.50 -12.85 15.34
CA ALA A 819 26.79 -13.30 16.54
C ALA A 819 25.55 -12.42 16.84
N ILE A 820 25.51 -11.18 16.31
CA ILE A 820 24.43 -10.21 16.47
C ILE A 820 23.68 -9.92 15.15
N ASP A 821 23.72 -10.85 14.20
CA ASP A 821 22.91 -10.78 12.98
C ASP A 821 21.40 -10.79 13.36
N PRO A 822 20.58 -9.78 12.96
CA PRO A 822 19.17 -9.71 13.34
C PRO A 822 18.33 -10.83 12.73
N TYR A 823 18.83 -11.47 11.67
CA TYR A 823 18.15 -12.50 10.88
C TYR A 823 18.99 -13.80 10.82
N PRO A 824 19.16 -14.55 11.93
CA PRO A 824 19.94 -15.80 11.92
C PRO A 824 19.47 -16.83 10.87
N HIS A 825 18.20 -16.78 10.45
CA HIS A 825 17.67 -17.62 9.37
C HIS A 825 18.20 -17.23 7.97
N HIS A 826 18.55 -15.97 7.73
CA HIS A 826 19.28 -15.56 6.52
C HIS A 826 20.70 -16.11 6.53
N VAL A 827 21.40 -16.06 7.66
CA VAL A 827 22.74 -16.66 7.80
C VAL A 827 22.69 -18.18 7.61
N VAL A 828 21.72 -18.87 8.23
CA VAL A 828 21.49 -20.31 8.01
C VAL A 828 21.22 -20.63 6.53
N ALA A 829 20.42 -19.81 5.83
CA ALA A 829 20.19 -19.98 4.40
C ALA A 829 21.46 -19.75 3.56
N ALA A 830 22.26 -18.72 3.89
CA ALA A 830 23.55 -18.45 3.26
C ALA A 830 24.53 -19.61 3.45
N VAL A 831 24.65 -20.11 4.68
CA VAL A 831 25.50 -21.27 5.00
C VAL A 831 25.06 -22.51 4.23
N ARG A 832 23.75 -22.83 4.20
CA ARG A 832 23.23 -23.98 3.46
C ARG A 832 23.50 -23.89 1.96
N LEU A 833 23.31 -22.72 1.35
CA LEU A 833 23.55 -22.52 -0.08
C LEU A 833 25.05 -22.56 -0.43
N LEU A 834 25.91 -22.01 0.43
CA LEU A 834 27.36 -22.15 0.28
C LEU A 834 27.84 -23.59 0.49
N TRP A 835 27.23 -24.35 1.40
CA TRP A 835 27.57 -25.76 1.62
C TRP A 835 27.29 -26.59 0.37
N LEU A 836 26.11 -26.43 -0.23
CA LEU A 836 25.76 -27.06 -1.51
C LEU A 836 26.70 -26.60 -2.64
N GLY A 837 27.13 -25.33 -2.62
CA GLY A 837 28.11 -24.79 -3.57
C GLY A 837 29.49 -25.43 -3.46
N THR A 838 30.05 -25.56 -2.24
CA THR A 838 31.38 -26.17 -2.04
C THR A 838 31.37 -27.68 -2.31
N GLU A 839 30.27 -28.37 -2.01
CA GLU A 839 30.12 -29.80 -2.36
C GLU A 839 30.05 -30.00 -3.88
N ARG A 840 29.26 -29.18 -4.60
CA ARG A 840 29.19 -29.17 -6.07
C ARG A 840 30.56 -28.90 -6.72
N ASP A 841 31.35 -27.99 -6.15
CA ASP A 841 32.66 -27.62 -6.69
C ASP A 841 33.78 -28.61 -6.33
N TYR A 842 33.62 -29.39 -5.24
CA TYR A 842 34.46 -30.56 -4.96
C TYR A 842 34.11 -31.75 -5.89
N GLU A 843 32.82 -32.07 -6.06
CA GLU A 843 32.35 -33.14 -6.96
C GLU A 843 32.75 -32.91 -8.42
N THR A 844 32.84 -31.64 -8.84
CA THR A 844 33.31 -31.25 -10.19
C THR A 844 34.83 -31.02 -10.27
N GLY A 845 35.59 -31.34 -9.22
CA GLY A 845 37.05 -31.34 -9.21
C GLY A 845 37.71 -29.96 -9.24
N LYS A 846 36.99 -28.90 -8.86
CA LYS A 846 37.52 -27.51 -8.77
C LYS A 846 38.18 -27.22 -7.42
N LEU A 847 37.78 -27.94 -6.37
CA LEU A 847 38.31 -27.84 -5.02
C LEU A 847 39.01 -29.14 -4.63
N ASP A 848 40.15 -29.04 -3.97
CA ASP A 848 40.75 -30.16 -3.24
C ASP A 848 40.05 -30.39 -1.88
N LEU A 849 40.32 -31.54 -1.27
CA LEU A 849 39.69 -31.93 -0.01
C LEU A 849 40.06 -31.00 1.17
N GLY A 850 41.31 -30.54 1.27
CA GLY A 850 41.74 -29.65 2.35
C GLY A 850 41.12 -28.25 2.23
N THR A 851 40.95 -27.75 1.00
CA THR A 851 40.18 -26.53 0.75
C THR A 851 38.70 -26.72 1.10
N LEU A 852 38.08 -27.87 0.74
CA LEU A 852 36.70 -28.17 1.12
C LEU A 852 36.53 -28.19 2.66
N GLU A 853 37.38 -28.93 3.38
CA GLU A 853 37.37 -29.03 4.84
C GLU A 853 37.51 -27.66 5.51
N ASN A 854 38.41 -26.82 5.02
CA ASN A 854 38.61 -25.47 5.53
C ASN A 854 37.36 -24.59 5.32
N LEU A 855 36.75 -24.62 4.13
CA LEU A 855 35.52 -23.87 3.86
C LEU A 855 34.34 -24.39 4.69
N GLN A 856 34.19 -25.72 4.83
CA GLN A 856 33.15 -26.32 5.67
C GLN A 856 33.38 -26.03 7.17
N SER A 857 34.63 -25.92 7.63
CA SER A 857 34.98 -25.46 8.97
C SER A 857 34.55 -24.01 9.23
N ILE A 858 34.79 -23.09 8.29
CA ILE A 858 34.30 -21.70 8.36
C ILE A 858 32.76 -21.64 8.43
N LEU A 859 32.08 -22.49 7.65
CA LEU A 859 30.61 -22.60 7.68
C LEU A 859 30.09 -23.19 9.01
N LEU A 860 30.80 -24.14 9.63
CA LEU A 860 30.45 -24.66 10.96
C LEU A 860 30.67 -23.61 12.06
N GLN A 861 31.81 -22.90 12.05
CA GLN A 861 32.10 -21.80 12.98
C GLN A 861 31.04 -20.68 12.89
N THR A 862 30.55 -20.42 11.67
CA THR A 862 29.42 -19.51 11.42
C THR A 862 28.16 -19.96 12.16
N LEU A 863 27.78 -21.25 12.06
CA LEU A 863 26.61 -21.80 12.75
C LEU A 863 26.79 -21.93 14.28
N ASP A 864 28.02 -22.07 14.76
CA ASP A 864 28.34 -22.13 16.20
C ASP A 864 28.19 -20.76 16.90
N LEU A 865 28.36 -19.65 16.18
CA LEU A 865 28.23 -18.28 16.72
C LEU A 865 26.80 -17.70 16.67
N LEU A 866 25.93 -18.23 15.82
CA LEU A 866 24.52 -17.83 15.79
C LEU A 866 23.80 -18.18 17.11
N PRO A 867 22.68 -17.51 17.46
CA PRO A 867 21.94 -17.78 18.70
C PRO A 867 21.55 -19.26 18.88
N GLN A 868 22.33 -19.96 19.71
CA GLN A 868 22.23 -21.41 19.93
C GLN A 868 20.91 -21.85 20.58
N THR A 869 20.13 -20.92 21.12
CA THR A 869 18.78 -21.16 21.64
C THR A 869 17.74 -21.30 20.53
N SER A 870 18.06 -21.03 19.26
CA SER A 870 17.17 -21.20 18.11
C SER A 870 17.13 -22.67 17.62
N LYS A 871 15.90 -23.22 17.53
CA LYS A 871 15.62 -24.56 16.96
C LYS A 871 16.15 -24.70 15.53
N SER A 872 15.99 -23.68 14.68
CA SER A 872 16.48 -23.70 13.29
C SER A 872 18.00 -23.61 13.17
N VAL A 873 18.69 -22.92 14.09
CA VAL A 873 20.17 -22.91 14.14
C VAL A 873 20.71 -24.27 14.55
N GLN A 874 20.15 -24.91 15.58
CA GLN A 874 20.56 -26.27 15.98
C GLN A 874 20.31 -27.29 14.87
N ASN A 875 19.16 -27.26 14.21
CA ASN A 875 18.85 -28.17 13.11
C ASN A 875 19.83 -28.02 11.93
N ALA A 876 20.19 -26.79 11.56
CA ALA A 876 21.17 -26.55 10.49
C ALA A 876 22.59 -27.02 10.87
N LYS A 877 22.98 -26.77 12.12
CA LYS A 877 24.27 -27.18 12.69
C LYS A 877 24.43 -28.70 12.76
N GLU A 878 23.38 -29.41 13.16
CA GLU A 878 23.39 -30.87 13.19
C GLU A 878 23.39 -31.47 11.77
N GLN A 879 22.62 -30.90 10.83
CA GLN A 879 22.68 -31.31 9.42
C GLN A 879 24.08 -31.14 8.81
N ALA A 880 24.76 -30.03 9.09
CA ALA A 880 26.13 -29.80 8.63
C ALA A 880 27.12 -30.82 9.22
N ARG A 881 27.05 -31.08 10.53
CA ARG A 881 27.88 -32.08 11.23
C ARG A 881 27.66 -33.50 10.70
N LEU A 882 26.40 -33.88 10.45
CA LEU A 882 26.06 -35.17 9.84
C LEU A 882 26.55 -35.30 8.39
N SER A 883 26.71 -34.20 7.64
CA SER A 883 27.33 -34.26 6.30
C SER A 883 28.83 -34.54 6.38
N VAL A 884 29.56 -33.87 7.28
CA VAL A 884 31.00 -34.14 7.51
C VAL A 884 31.23 -35.58 7.96
N LEU A 885 30.48 -36.05 8.97
CA LEU A 885 30.59 -37.41 9.49
C LEU A 885 30.29 -38.50 8.43
N ARG A 886 29.45 -38.20 7.42
CA ARG A 886 29.22 -39.13 6.31
C ARG A 886 30.42 -39.26 5.37
N LYS A 887 31.24 -38.21 5.25
CA LYS A 887 32.48 -38.21 4.45
C LYS A 887 33.64 -38.88 5.17
N ASP A 888 33.76 -38.66 6.49
CA ASP A 888 34.73 -39.39 7.33
C ASP A 888 34.50 -40.91 7.31
N ASN A 889 33.23 -41.35 7.15
CA ASN A 889 32.87 -42.76 7.00
C ASN A 889 32.85 -43.25 5.54
N SER A 890 33.18 -42.40 4.56
CA SER A 890 33.30 -42.77 3.14
C SER A 890 34.76 -42.75 2.66
N VAL A 891 35.71 -43.13 3.53
CA VAL A 891 37.06 -43.50 3.11
C VAL A 891 36.95 -44.66 2.11
N PRO A 892 37.54 -44.59 0.91
CA PRO A 892 37.56 -45.71 -0.01
C PRO A 892 38.43 -46.84 0.55
N GLU A 893 37.88 -48.06 0.62
CA GLU A 893 38.69 -49.26 0.76
C GLU A 893 39.57 -49.39 -0.50
N LEU A 894 40.90 -49.50 -0.28
CA LEU A 894 41.96 -49.53 -1.30
C LEU A 894 42.39 -50.97 -1.65
#